data_AF-A0A935I6H4-F1
#
_entry.id   AF-A0A935I6H4-F1
#
_cell.length_a   1.000
_cell.length_b   1.000
_cell.length_c   1.000
_cell.angle_alpha   90.00
_cell.angle_beta   90.00
_cell.angle_gamma   90.00
#
_symmetry.space_group_name_H-M   'P 1'
#
loop_
_entity.id
_entity.type
_entity.pdbx_description
1 polymer ?
#
loop_
_entity_poly.entity_id
_entity_poly.type
_entity_poly.pdbx_seq_one_letter_code
_entity_poly.pdbx_strand_id
1 'polypeptide(L)'
;MKYLLSNISLFLFVMFILLLSSCSQQPKKDIIKGALKSFIFQNTSSTFPDHNFPEDAYNNGFRQSQLLPKINQTFRNVAQWESIGPDNIGGRTLCLAINPHDTNQIWAGSASGGLWKSNSGGLGKNAWQNIKTGFPVLAVSCIALHPKESSTILIGTGEIYNYVGTDGGKKERTLRGSWGIGILKSVDGGNTWSHALNWSSQENKGIWKIIFDPLNSNIIYAATTQGVYKSINGGSNWQLILDKKMCMDMMVDPHDPLNVYVGVGGFGCDDYGIYKSHDGGISWSKIVLETSVNSYEGRIMLGMYKSNPKRVYALLSDAYDSRYFLRSRNSFDSLFINGIPSISSYQGWYAKGLYIKDTDSSQILAGGVDLFFDESGTGNKFNRMDMQKLDLHVDFHDIVSNPLDPNKIYLATDGGIYRSDHFSHSFYSCNGGYTSSQFYAGTFASQFKNIAIGGLQDNHSAIYTGSKEWRNTHFGDGVANAMNHSDINIMFCSAQNLFLSKSTDFGINWNTALDDRANGPFVVPLKMSATNENLIYTASTQIYKSVDNGNQWIRYLSNTNESQILTIEISTINDQHILLSTGPNTNEHVELLESFDGGKTLRNITSNLPNKYITDIAINPKDEHIIYTCLAGFGNDHVYKSINGGLNWEPLGKGLPDVPFHSIFINPSNTNQIYVGCDLGLFVSFDEGTKWYTYNMHDYDAVQVYDLVYIAPEHRLGIFTHGHGAFKVDFINNPPTQTHTLPKQSKLIQLFLFDCATNKTFLNGNQKGILFNLHGQVFNANADTVYKLLLNKPKGIYYFVTTTHQYKIINI
;
A
#
# COMPACT_ATOMS: atom_id res chain seq x y z
N MET A 1 -48.22 57.54 -1.10
CA MET A 1 -48.39 56.38 -2.03
C MET A 1 -47.27 56.25 -3.07
N LYS A 2 -46.95 57.28 -3.89
CA LYS A 2 -45.86 57.19 -4.91
C LYS A 2 -44.46 56.88 -4.33
N TYR A 3 -44.12 57.41 -3.15
CA TYR A 3 -42.87 57.09 -2.44
C TYR A 3 -42.82 55.68 -1.81
N LEU A 4 -43.99 55.09 -1.51
CA LEU A 4 -44.07 53.72 -0.97
C LEU A 4 -43.90 52.70 -2.11
N LEU A 5 -44.46 52.99 -3.28
CA LEU A 5 -44.38 52.14 -4.47
C LEU A 5 -42.99 52.13 -5.12
N SER A 6 -42.22 53.23 -5.09
CA SER A 6 -40.85 53.22 -5.63
C SER A 6 -39.87 52.46 -4.73
N ASN A 7 -40.06 52.50 -3.42
CA ASN A 7 -39.22 51.77 -2.48
C ASN A 7 -39.55 50.27 -2.44
N ILE A 8 -40.81 49.88 -2.63
CA ILE A 8 -41.20 48.46 -2.77
C ILE A 8 -40.65 47.88 -4.09
N SER A 9 -40.66 48.65 -5.18
CA SER A 9 -40.06 48.24 -6.47
C SER A 9 -38.55 48.06 -6.37
N LEU A 10 -37.84 48.99 -5.70
CA LEU A 10 -36.39 48.88 -5.49
C LEU A 10 -36.03 47.72 -4.54
N PHE A 11 -36.84 47.48 -3.51
CA PHE A 11 -36.64 46.37 -2.58
C PHE A 11 -36.91 45.01 -3.22
N LEU A 12 -37.96 44.89 -4.06
CA LEU A 12 -38.24 43.68 -4.83
C LEU A 12 -37.19 43.44 -5.92
N PHE A 13 -36.65 44.49 -6.55
CA PHE A 13 -35.57 44.37 -7.53
C PHE A 13 -34.24 43.94 -6.89
N VAL A 14 -33.93 44.45 -5.69
CA VAL A 14 -32.77 44.01 -4.90
C VAL A 14 -32.96 42.59 -4.36
N MET A 15 -34.17 42.19 -3.96
CA MET A 15 -34.47 40.78 -3.60
C MET A 15 -34.38 39.85 -4.82
N PHE A 16 -34.80 40.29 -6.00
CA PHE A 16 -34.72 39.49 -7.23
C PHE A 16 -33.27 39.33 -7.72
N ILE A 17 -32.43 40.36 -7.57
CA ILE A 17 -30.98 40.26 -7.79
C ILE A 17 -30.34 39.37 -6.73
N LEU A 18 -30.74 39.47 -5.45
CA LEU A 18 -30.24 38.59 -4.38
C LEU A 18 -30.65 37.12 -4.59
N LEU A 19 -31.84 36.86 -5.12
CA LEU A 19 -32.34 35.53 -5.48
C LEU A 19 -31.69 34.97 -6.76
N LEU A 20 -31.22 35.83 -7.68
CA LEU A 20 -30.42 35.44 -8.85
C LEU A 20 -28.93 35.32 -8.56
N SER A 21 -28.42 36.00 -7.52
CA SER A 21 -27.06 35.81 -6.97
C SER A 21 -26.99 34.71 -5.91
N SER A 22 -28.12 34.24 -5.39
CA SER A 22 -28.24 32.91 -4.78
C SER A 22 -28.48 31.86 -5.87
N CYS A 23 -27.63 31.85 -6.89
CA CYS A 23 -27.36 30.61 -7.58
C CYS A 23 -26.76 29.73 -6.50
N SER A 24 -27.55 28.76 -6.02
CA SER A 24 -27.07 27.73 -5.11
C SER A 24 -25.73 27.28 -5.64
N GLN A 25 -24.65 27.57 -4.92
CA GLN A 25 -23.55 26.63 -4.92
C GLN A 25 -24.23 25.32 -4.55
N GLN A 26 -24.45 24.46 -5.54
CA GLN A 26 -24.54 23.05 -5.24
C GLN A 26 -23.38 22.84 -4.26
N PRO A 27 -23.61 22.26 -3.07
CA PRO A 27 -22.48 21.83 -2.26
C PRO A 27 -21.60 21.09 -3.24
N LYS A 28 -20.34 21.54 -3.40
CA LYS A 28 -19.38 20.83 -4.25
C LYS A 28 -19.52 19.40 -3.78
N LYS A 29 -20.15 18.57 -4.59
CA LYS A 29 -20.31 17.15 -4.27
C LYS A 29 -18.85 16.74 -4.23
N ASP A 30 -18.30 16.57 -3.03
CA ASP A 30 -16.90 16.24 -2.87
C ASP A 30 -16.72 15.00 -3.72
N ILE A 31 -16.08 15.17 -4.88
CA ILE A 31 -15.81 14.06 -5.77
C ILE A 31 -14.63 13.38 -5.10
N ILE A 32 -14.89 12.69 -3.99
CA ILE A 32 -13.97 11.76 -3.38
C ILE A 32 -13.91 10.60 -4.38
N LYS A 33 -12.82 10.55 -5.13
CA LYS A 33 -12.63 9.62 -6.26
C LYS A 33 -12.09 8.27 -5.79
N GLY A 34 -12.08 7.29 -6.70
CA GLY A 34 -11.75 5.89 -6.46
C GLY A 34 -10.54 5.67 -5.54
N ALA A 35 -9.35 6.15 -5.94
CA ALA A 35 -8.11 6.00 -5.17
C ALA A 35 -8.23 6.56 -3.73
N LEU A 36 -8.80 7.76 -3.55
CA LEU A 36 -8.99 8.36 -2.23
C LEU A 36 -9.97 7.53 -1.38
N LYS A 37 -11.06 7.04 -1.97
CA LYS A 37 -12.01 6.18 -1.28
C LYS A 37 -11.38 4.85 -0.87
N SER A 38 -10.54 4.25 -1.73
CA SER A 38 -9.81 3.02 -1.41
C SER A 38 -8.88 3.23 -0.21
N PHE A 39 -8.08 4.30 -0.21
CA PHE A 39 -7.20 4.61 0.93
C PHE A 39 -7.97 4.93 2.21
N ILE A 40 -9.07 5.68 2.13
CA ILE A 40 -9.92 5.93 3.30
C ILE A 40 -10.43 4.60 3.87
N PHE A 41 -10.97 3.73 3.02
CA PHE A 41 -11.47 2.43 3.42
C PHE A 41 -10.39 1.57 4.11
N GLN A 42 -9.22 1.40 3.48
CA GLN A 42 -8.10 0.59 3.99
C GLN A 42 -7.51 1.15 5.30
N ASN A 43 -7.31 2.46 5.39
CA ASN A 43 -6.74 3.07 6.59
C ASN A 43 -7.72 3.08 7.75
N THR A 44 -9.00 3.35 7.47
CA THR A 44 -10.03 3.38 8.52
C THR A 44 -10.18 1.99 9.12
N SER A 45 -10.27 0.94 8.29
CA SER A 45 -10.36 -0.44 8.80
C SER A 45 -9.16 -0.84 9.66
N SER A 46 -7.96 -0.39 9.28
CA SER A 46 -6.70 -0.72 9.97
C SER A 46 -6.42 0.12 11.23
N THR A 47 -7.18 1.20 11.48
CA THR A 47 -6.95 2.09 12.65
C THR A 47 -8.10 2.19 13.60
N PHE A 48 -9.27 1.75 13.18
CA PHE A 48 -10.47 1.82 13.98
C PHE A 48 -10.32 1.05 15.31
N PRO A 49 -10.93 1.51 16.41
CA PRO A 49 -11.70 2.76 16.55
C PRO A 49 -10.84 3.97 16.89
N ASP A 50 -9.54 3.77 17.17
CA ASP A 50 -8.68 4.80 17.75
C ASP A 50 -8.18 5.82 16.71
N HIS A 51 -8.36 5.51 15.41
CA HIS A 51 -7.89 6.31 14.28
C HIS A 51 -6.38 6.63 14.35
N ASN A 52 -5.62 5.79 15.06
CA ASN A 52 -4.21 5.99 15.36
C ASN A 52 -3.45 4.66 15.23
N PHE A 53 -2.18 4.74 14.82
CA PHE A 53 -1.28 3.58 14.76
C PHE A 53 -0.46 3.42 16.03
N PRO A 54 -0.41 2.21 16.63
CA PRO A 54 0.47 1.94 17.75
C PRO A 54 1.95 1.95 17.37
N GLU A 55 2.82 2.14 18.37
CA GLU A 55 4.24 2.44 18.14
C GLU A 55 5.01 1.23 17.64
N ASP A 56 5.68 1.41 16.50
CA ASP A 56 6.48 0.38 15.85
C ASP A 56 5.70 -0.93 15.62
N ALA A 57 4.35 -0.88 15.64
CA ALA A 57 3.49 -2.06 15.74
C ALA A 57 3.73 -3.03 14.58
N TYR A 58 3.82 -2.49 13.36
CA TYR A 58 4.08 -3.28 12.17
C TYR A 58 5.45 -3.97 12.18
N ASN A 59 6.52 -3.29 12.60
CA ASN A 59 7.85 -3.89 12.73
C ASN A 59 7.90 -4.90 13.88
N ASN A 60 7.19 -4.64 14.98
CA ASN A 60 7.07 -5.58 16.09
C ASN A 60 6.29 -6.83 15.69
N GLY A 61 5.18 -6.68 14.96
CA GLY A 61 4.44 -7.78 14.34
C GLY A 61 5.32 -8.57 13.39
N PHE A 62 6.13 -7.91 12.56
CA PHE A 62 7.10 -8.60 11.71
C PHE A 62 8.14 -9.39 12.52
N ARG A 63 8.72 -8.81 13.57
CA ARG A 63 9.65 -9.54 14.46
C ARG A 63 8.94 -10.75 15.10
N GLN A 64 7.70 -10.60 15.53
CA GLN A 64 6.90 -11.66 16.13
C GLN A 64 6.61 -12.79 15.12
N SER A 65 6.26 -12.47 13.87
CA SER A 65 6.01 -13.48 12.83
C SER A 65 7.26 -14.31 12.51
N GLN A 66 8.46 -13.75 12.68
CA GLN A 66 9.71 -14.48 12.53
C GLN A 66 10.01 -15.44 13.70
N LEU A 67 9.40 -15.24 14.87
CA LEU A 67 9.58 -16.10 16.05
C LEU A 67 8.65 -17.32 16.05
N LEU A 68 7.57 -17.28 15.25
CA LEU A 68 6.64 -18.39 15.13
C LEU A 68 7.33 -19.63 14.53
N PRO A 69 6.97 -20.84 14.98
CA PRO A 69 7.48 -22.07 14.40
C PRO A 69 7.22 -22.11 12.89
N LYS A 70 8.28 -22.30 12.11
CA LYS A 70 8.19 -22.43 10.65
C LYS A 70 7.82 -23.85 10.27
N ILE A 71 7.03 -24.01 9.22
CA ILE A 71 6.78 -25.32 8.61
C ILE A 71 8.07 -25.78 7.93
N ASN A 72 8.67 -26.86 8.44
CA ASN A 72 9.98 -27.33 7.99
C ASN A 72 9.88 -27.98 6.60
N GLN A 73 10.51 -27.36 5.60
CA GLN A 73 10.44 -27.77 4.19
C GLN A 73 11.28 -29.01 3.83
N THR A 74 12.04 -29.60 4.76
CA THR A 74 12.97 -30.70 4.47
C THR A 74 12.32 -32.05 4.12
N PHE A 75 11.00 -32.18 4.17
CA PHE A 75 10.33 -33.41 3.73
C PHE A 75 9.92 -33.29 2.27
N ARG A 76 10.25 -34.29 1.43
CA ARG A 76 10.00 -34.33 -0.03
C ARG A 76 8.51 -34.30 -0.45
N ASN A 77 7.59 -34.03 0.48
CA ASN A 77 6.14 -33.94 0.29
C ASN A 77 5.57 -32.61 0.87
N VAL A 78 6.34 -31.52 0.87
CA VAL A 78 5.90 -30.22 1.41
C VAL A 78 5.19 -29.40 0.35
N ALA A 79 4.15 -28.71 0.82
CA ALA A 79 3.26 -27.90 0.03
C ALA A 79 3.98 -26.85 -0.84
N GLN A 80 3.71 -26.88 -2.13
CA GLN A 80 4.33 -25.99 -3.09
C GLN A 80 3.47 -24.75 -3.30
N TRP A 81 4.07 -23.58 -3.01
CA TRP A 81 3.54 -22.31 -3.45
C TRP A 81 3.73 -22.21 -4.97
N GLU A 82 2.63 -22.31 -5.69
CA GLU A 82 2.58 -22.17 -7.13
C GLU A 82 1.98 -20.82 -7.47
N SER A 83 2.82 -19.89 -7.93
CA SER A 83 2.32 -18.63 -8.50
C SER A 83 1.54 -18.92 -9.78
N ILE A 84 0.35 -18.32 -9.89
CA ILE A 84 -0.49 -18.38 -11.10
C ILE A 84 -0.60 -17.01 -11.78
N GLY A 85 0.25 -16.03 -11.43
CA GLY A 85 0.28 -14.69 -12.00
C GLY A 85 -0.73 -13.73 -11.35
N PRO A 86 -1.22 -12.69 -12.06
CA PRO A 86 -0.92 -12.40 -13.45
C PRO A 86 0.49 -11.83 -13.66
N ASP A 87 1.18 -12.34 -14.68
CA ASP A 87 2.52 -11.88 -15.09
C ASP A 87 2.45 -10.79 -16.18
N ASN A 88 1.24 -10.44 -16.64
CA ASN A 88 1.00 -9.46 -17.70
C ASN A 88 0.25 -8.20 -17.22
N ILE A 89 -0.27 -8.20 -16.00
CA ILE A 89 -1.02 -7.09 -15.41
C ILE A 89 -0.22 -6.56 -14.21
N GLY A 90 0.57 -5.52 -14.43
CA GLY A 90 1.31 -4.88 -13.34
C GLY A 90 0.36 -4.12 -12.41
N GLY A 91 0.65 -4.11 -11.11
CA GLY A 91 -0.01 -3.22 -10.17
C GLY A 91 0.68 -1.86 -10.08
N ARG A 92 0.25 -1.05 -9.11
CA ARG A 92 0.71 0.33 -8.97
C ARG A 92 2.21 0.40 -8.72
N THR A 93 2.90 1.11 -9.61
CA THR A 93 4.34 1.32 -9.56
C THR A 93 4.60 2.79 -9.28
N LEU A 94 5.33 3.07 -8.19
CA LEU A 94 5.50 4.40 -7.66
C LEU A 94 6.77 5.11 -8.14
N CYS A 95 7.81 4.34 -8.49
CA CYS A 95 9.10 4.89 -8.92
C CYS A 95 9.91 3.89 -9.74
N LEU A 96 10.83 4.42 -10.55
CA LEU A 96 11.79 3.65 -11.33
C LEU A 96 13.21 4.20 -11.13
N ALA A 97 14.21 3.33 -11.25
CA ALA A 97 15.60 3.74 -11.38
C ALA A 97 16.34 2.85 -12.39
N ILE A 98 17.12 3.47 -13.27
CA ILE A 98 17.88 2.78 -14.31
C ILE A 98 19.36 2.88 -13.98
N ASN A 99 20.06 1.76 -14.00
CA ASN A 99 21.50 1.74 -13.73
C ASN A 99 22.24 2.57 -14.79
N PRO A 100 23.07 3.55 -14.37
CA PRO A 100 23.74 4.48 -15.28
C PRO A 100 24.83 3.83 -16.16
N HIS A 101 25.24 2.61 -15.84
CA HIS A 101 26.33 1.91 -16.55
C HIS A 101 25.85 0.64 -17.27
N ASP A 102 24.67 0.12 -16.93
CA ASP A 102 24.03 -1.00 -17.62
C ASP A 102 22.52 -0.78 -17.62
N THR A 103 22.00 -0.23 -18.71
CA THR A 103 20.59 0.18 -18.78
C THR A 103 19.62 -0.97 -18.98
N ASN A 104 20.11 -2.21 -19.05
CA ASN A 104 19.27 -3.39 -18.92
C ASN A 104 18.92 -3.64 -17.45
N GLN A 105 19.70 -3.11 -16.50
CA GLN A 105 19.38 -3.18 -15.09
C GLN A 105 18.45 -2.04 -14.68
N ILE A 106 17.22 -2.39 -14.35
CA ILE A 106 16.17 -1.45 -13.94
C ILE A 106 15.58 -1.91 -12.62
N TRP A 107 15.27 -0.94 -11.76
CA TRP A 107 14.64 -1.15 -10.48
C TRP A 107 13.26 -0.50 -10.48
N ALA A 108 12.29 -1.16 -9.87
CA ALA A 108 10.93 -0.66 -9.73
C ALA A 108 10.45 -0.78 -8.29
N GLY A 109 9.84 0.28 -7.79
CA GLY A 109 9.18 0.30 -6.49
C GLY A 109 7.67 0.22 -6.64
N SER A 110 7.05 -0.82 -6.07
CA SER A 110 5.60 -0.98 -6.07
C SER A 110 4.95 -0.31 -4.85
N ALA A 111 3.64 -0.05 -4.92
CA ALA A 111 2.83 0.49 -3.84
C ALA A 111 2.49 -0.53 -2.72
N SER A 112 2.49 -1.83 -3.04
CA SER A 112 2.29 -2.91 -2.06
C SER A 112 3.00 -4.22 -2.42
N GLY A 113 3.74 -4.25 -3.54
CA GLY A 113 4.51 -5.39 -4.02
C GLY A 113 6.01 -5.34 -3.71
N GLY A 114 6.49 -4.36 -2.94
CA GLY A 114 7.90 -4.22 -2.56
C GLY A 114 8.83 -3.75 -3.69
N LEU A 115 10.09 -4.19 -3.63
CA LEU A 115 11.15 -3.79 -4.56
C LEU A 115 11.37 -4.86 -5.63
N TRP A 116 11.51 -4.44 -6.89
CA TRP A 116 11.75 -5.33 -8.01
C TRP A 116 12.97 -4.90 -8.82
N LYS A 117 13.61 -5.87 -9.47
CA LYS A 117 14.77 -5.69 -10.34
C LYS A 117 14.56 -6.45 -11.65
N SER A 118 14.89 -5.79 -12.75
CA SER A 118 15.06 -6.40 -14.07
C SER A 118 16.52 -6.33 -14.49
N ASN A 119 16.99 -7.33 -15.25
CA ASN A 119 18.29 -7.30 -15.94
C ASN A 119 18.13 -7.40 -17.47
N SER A 120 16.91 -7.18 -17.99
CA SER A 120 16.59 -7.24 -19.43
C SER A 120 15.97 -5.94 -19.95
N GLY A 121 16.03 -4.87 -19.15
CA GLY A 121 15.37 -3.60 -19.44
C GLY A 121 13.85 -3.70 -19.39
N GLY A 122 13.29 -4.61 -18.58
CA GLY A 122 11.86 -4.88 -18.51
C GLY A 122 11.31 -5.75 -19.65
N LEU A 123 12.18 -6.35 -20.48
CA LEU A 123 11.77 -7.15 -21.63
C LEU A 123 11.70 -8.65 -21.33
N GLY A 124 10.67 -9.30 -21.86
CA GLY A 124 10.46 -10.74 -21.80
C GLY A 124 9.52 -11.17 -20.66
N LYS A 125 9.09 -12.43 -20.70
CA LYS A 125 8.06 -12.98 -19.80
C LYS A 125 8.44 -13.08 -18.33
N ASN A 126 9.74 -13.15 -18.03
CA ASN A 126 10.30 -13.27 -16.68
C ASN A 126 11.31 -12.14 -16.46
N ALA A 127 10.95 -10.92 -16.87
CA ALA A 127 11.86 -9.79 -16.88
C ALA A 127 12.21 -9.31 -15.47
N TRP A 128 11.37 -9.61 -14.48
CA TRP A 128 11.45 -9.06 -13.13
C TRP A 128 11.65 -10.13 -12.06
N GLN A 129 12.38 -9.72 -11.02
CA GLN A 129 12.59 -10.48 -9.80
C GLN A 129 12.29 -9.58 -8.60
N ASN A 130 11.52 -10.10 -7.65
CA ASN A 130 11.30 -9.43 -6.37
C ASN A 130 12.59 -9.49 -5.52
N ILE A 131 12.90 -8.40 -4.83
CA ILE A 131 14.11 -8.24 -4.04
C ILE A 131 13.75 -8.15 -2.57
N LYS A 132 14.17 -9.17 -1.83
CA LYS A 132 14.04 -9.20 -0.37
C LYS A 132 14.94 -8.13 0.25
N THR A 133 14.37 -7.40 1.21
CA THR A 133 15.09 -6.41 2.00
C THR A 133 15.50 -6.96 3.38
N GLY A 134 14.84 -8.01 3.86
CA GLY A 134 14.93 -8.46 5.25
C GLY A 134 14.13 -7.59 6.23
N PHE A 135 13.38 -6.62 5.71
CA PHE A 135 12.47 -5.73 6.42
C PHE A 135 11.06 -5.88 5.83
N PRO A 136 9.99 -5.54 6.58
CA PRO A 136 8.61 -5.71 6.09
C PRO A 136 8.22 -4.55 5.16
N VAL A 137 8.91 -4.42 4.03
CA VAL A 137 8.72 -3.35 3.05
C VAL A 137 7.65 -3.76 2.03
N LEU A 138 6.43 -3.27 2.21
CA LEU A 138 5.36 -3.41 1.22
C LEU A 138 5.49 -2.39 0.07
N ALA A 139 6.00 -1.19 0.34
CA ALA A 139 6.13 -0.15 -0.68
C ALA A 139 7.46 0.56 -0.74
N VAL A 140 7.83 0.96 -1.94
CA VAL A 140 9.03 1.73 -2.24
C VAL A 140 8.63 2.98 -3.04
N SER A 141 8.79 4.15 -2.43
CA SER A 141 8.36 5.44 -2.98
C SER A 141 9.38 6.11 -3.88
N CYS A 142 10.66 5.80 -3.70
CA CYS A 142 11.76 6.30 -4.52
C CYS A 142 12.97 5.38 -4.44
N ILE A 143 13.77 5.36 -5.51
CA ILE A 143 14.99 4.56 -5.62
C ILE A 143 16.10 5.48 -6.13
N ALA A 144 17.26 5.47 -5.48
CA ALA A 144 18.45 6.17 -5.92
C ALA A 144 19.61 5.18 -6.07
N LEU A 145 20.16 5.12 -7.28
CA LEU A 145 21.37 4.36 -7.58
C LEU A 145 22.57 5.29 -7.50
N HIS A 146 23.63 4.84 -6.85
CA HIS A 146 24.86 5.59 -6.80
C HIS A 146 25.43 5.74 -8.23
N PRO A 147 25.85 6.95 -8.65
CA PRO A 147 26.11 7.26 -10.07
C PRO A 147 27.39 6.66 -10.66
N LYS A 148 28.26 6.09 -9.81
CA LYS A 148 29.51 5.38 -10.19
C LYS A 148 29.47 3.90 -9.79
N GLU A 149 29.24 3.64 -8.51
CA GLU A 149 29.11 2.30 -7.94
C GLU A 149 27.65 1.84 -7.80
N SER A 150 27.02 1.40 -8.89
CA SER A 150 25.58 1.03 -8.91
C SER A 150 25.20 -0.18 -8.04
N SER A 151 26.15 -0.85 -7.38
CA SER A 151 25.87 -1.79 -6.29
C SER A 151 25.38 -1.09 -5.01
N THR A 152 25.63 0.22 -4.86
CA THR A 152 25.10 1.03 -3.78
C THR A 152 23.75 1.62 -4.18
N ILE A 153 22.73 1.28 -3.40
CA ILE A 153 21.32 1.58 -3.67
C ILE A 153 20.70 2.13 -2.40
N LEU A 154 19.93 3.21 -2.51
CA LEU A 154 19.07 3.68 -1.44
C LEU A 154 17.61 3.62 -1.91
N ILE A 155 16.73 3.18 -1.02
CA ILE A 155 15.29 3.15 -1.25
C ILE A 155 14.57 3.93 -0.15
N GLY A 156 13.64 4.80 -0.55
CA GLY A 156 12.64 5.36 0.34
C GLY A 156 11.47 4.39 0.47
N THR A 157 11.02 4.13 1.69
CA THR A 157 9.97 3.14 1.98
C THR A 157 8.62 3.80 2.30
N GLY A 158 7.53 3.10 1.99
CA GLY A 158 6.15 3.50 2.25
C GLY A 158 5.46 4.20 1.08
N GLU A 159 4.12 4.25 1.10
CA GLU A 159 3.30 4.98 0.13
C GLU A 159 2.60 6.14 0.83
N ILE A 160 3.10 7.37 0.65
CA ILE A 160 2.67 8.55 1.40
C ILE A 160 2.50 9.72 0.42
N TYR A 161 1.36 10.42 0.46
CA TYR A 161 1.08 11.56 -0.43
C TYR A 161 0.85 12.89 0.30
N ASN A 162 0.68 12.90 1.63
CA ASN A 162 0.47 14.12 2.39
C ASN A 162 0.98 14.01 3.84
N TYR A 163 1.21 15.15 4.51
CA TYR A 163 1.62 15.26 5.92
C TYR A 163 0.46 15.36 6.92
N VAL A 164 -0.72 15.84 6.50
CA VAL A 164 -1.87 16.12 7.41
C VAL A 164 -2.17 14.87 8.24
N GLY A 165 -2.21 15.05 9.58
CA GLY A 165 -2.27 13.96 10.56
C GLY A 165 -0.97 13.70 11.35
N THR A 166 -0.11 14.71 11.55
CA THR A 166 1.13 14.54 12.36
C THR A 166 1.30 15.52 13.52
N ASP A 167 0.45 16.55 13.63
CA ASP A 167 0.47 17.51 14.74
C ASP A 167 -0.79 17.35 15.61
N GLY A 168 -0.63 17.42 16.94
CA GLY A 168 -1.76 17.47 17.88
C GLY A 168 -2.38 16.13 18.29
N GLY A 169 -1.73 14.99 18.00
CA GLY A 169 -2.09 13.68 18.56
C GLY A 169 -3.23 12.91 17.85
N LYS A 170 -3.77 13.44 16.73
CA LYS A 170 -4.68 12.71 15.82
C LYS A 170 -3.99 12.43 14.50
N LYS A 171 -3.89 11.15 14.11
CA LYS A 171 -3.13 10.70 12.94
C LYS A 171 -4.01 10.32 11.74
N GLU A 172 -4.50 11.33 11.02
CA GLU A 172 -5.28 11.14 9.80
C GLU A 172 -4.43 10.52 8.66
N ARG A 173 -4.94 9.47 8.01
CA ARG A 173 -4.16 8.67 7.03
C ARG A 173 -4.79 8.52 5.65
N THR A 174 -5.87 9.24 5.35
CA THR A 174 -6.64 9.13 4.10
C THR A 174 -5.83 9.15 2.79
N LEU A 175 -4.58 9.63 2.80
CA LEU A 175 -3.70 9.75 1.63
C LEU A 175 -2.41 8.91 1.75
N ARG A 176 -2.48 7.72 2.36
CA ARG A 176 -1.32 6.83 2.59
C ARG A 176 -1.71 5.37 2.35
N GLY A 177 -0.99 4.65 1.49
CA GLY A 177 -1.30 3.24 1.22
C GLY A 177 -0.58 2.26 2.15
N SER A 178 0.69 2.52 2.51
CA SER A 178 1.49 1.58 3.31
C SER A 178 2.53 2.29 4.19
N TRP A 179 3.14 1.54 5.10
CA TRP A 179 4.08 2.05 6.12
C TRP A 179 5.46 2.33 5.53
N GLY A 180 6.06 3.45 5.95
CA GLY A 180 7.48 3.74 5.72
C GLY A 180 8.28 3.52 6.99
N ILE A 181 9.51 3.02 6.83
CA ILE A 181 10.52 2.82 7.90
C ILE A 181 11.79 3.64 7.63
N GLY A 182 11.64 4.71 6.84
CA GLY A 182 12.72 5.61 6.44
C GLY A 182 13.45 5.13 5.18
N ILE A 183 14.78 5.27 5.17
CA ILE A 183 15.64 4.94 4.03
C ILE A 183 16.42 3.67 4.34
N LEU A 184 16.30 2.67 3.48
CA LEU A 184 17.17 1.49 3.47
C LEU A 184 18.28 1.67 2.45
N LYS A 185 19.45 1.11 2.76
CA LYS A 185 20.64 1.12 1.91
C LYS A 185 21.20 -0.29 1.73
N SER A 186 21.52 -0.61 0.48
CA SER A 186 22.36 -1.75 0.09
C SER A 186 23.68 -1.24 -0.47
N VAL A 187 24.74 -2.03 -0.31
CA VAL A 187 26.08 -1.79 -0.89
C VAL A 187 26.55 -2.96 -1.78
N ASP A 188 25.71 -3.98 -1.93
CA ASP A 188 26.02 -5.25 -2.60
C ASP A 188 25.04 -5.58 -3.73
N GLY A 189 24.41 -4.57 -4.31
CA GLY A 189 23.51 -4.71 -5.46
C GLY A 189 22.11 -5.21 -5.10
N GLY A 190 21.68 -4.98 -3.86
CA GLY A 190 20.36 -5.32 -3.33
C GLY A 190 20.27 -6.68 -2.65
N ASN A 191 21.39 -7.34 -2.35
CA ASN A 191 21.40 -8.65 -1.70
C ASN A 191 21.17 -8.52 -0.19
N THR A 192 21.75 -7.50 0.44
CA THR A 192 21.52 -7.17 1.85
C THR A 192 21.22 -5.69 2.03
N TRP A 193 20.45 -5.38 3.08
CA TRP A 193 19.99 -4.03 3.36
C TRP A 193 20.18 -3.66 4.84
N SER A 194 20.33 -2.37 5.10
CA SER A 194 20.41 -1.77 6.43
C SER A 194 19.75 -0.41 6.45
N HIS A 195 19.37 0.10 7.62
CA HIS A 195 18.87 1.47 7.71
C HIS A 195 19.98 2.49 7.46
N ALA A 196 19.75 3.39 6.51
CA ALA A 196 20.52 4.63 6.36
C ALA A 196 19.85 5.79 7.11
N LEU A 197 18.52 5.82 7.11
CA LEU A 197 17.72 6.71 7.95
C LEU A 197 16.61 5.86 8.58
N ASN A 198 16.63 5.73 9.91
CA ASN A 198 15.67 4.91 10.63
C ASN A 198 14.55 5.76 11.22
N TRP A 199 13.33 5.52 10.76
CA TRP A 199 12.12 6.13 11.30
C TRP A 199 11.20 5.03 11.81
N SER A 200 10.56 5.27 12.95
CA SER A 200 9.51 4.37 13.41
C SER A 200 8.28 4.55 12.52
N SER A 201 7.50 3.48 12.35
CA SER A 201 6.27 3.50 11.54
C SER A 201 5.24 4.53 12.03
N GLN A 202 5.37 4.96 13.29
CA GLN A 202 4.48 5.92 13.94
C GLN A 202 4.70 7.36 13.54
N GLU A 203 5.89 7.69 13.02
CA GLU A 203 6.23 9.08 12.72
C GLU A 203 5.46 9.59 11.48
N ASN A 204 4.74 8.71 10.77
CA ASN A 204 3.95 9.05 9.58
C ASN A 204 4.78 9.88 8.58
N LYS A 205 6.07 9.56 8.47
CA LYS A 205 7.02 10.24 7.62
C LYS A 205 7.20 9.47 6.32
N GLY A 206 7.24 10.19 5.21
CA GLY A 206 7.49 9.67 3.88
C GLY A 206 8.76 10.26 3.29
N ILE A 207 9.45 9.44 2.51
CA ILE A 207 10.54 9.86 1.63
C ILE A 207 9.94 9.96 0.22
N TRP A 208 10.10 11.07 -0.48
CA TRP A 208 9.61 11.21 -1.86
C TRP A 208 10.71 11.19 -2.91
N LYS A 209 11.91 11.66 -2.55
CA LYS A 209 13.03 11.68 -3.48
C LYS A 209 14.35 11.55 -2.74
N ILE A 210 15.26 10.76 -3.29
CA ILE A 210 16.64 10.66 -2.85
C ILE A 210 17.52 11.02 -4.06
N ILE A 211 18.48 11.92 -3.87
CA ILE A 211 19.39 12.34 -4.94
C ILE A 211 20.82 12.34 -4.41
N PHE A 212 21.71 11.67 -5.15
CA PHE A 212 23.15 11.81 -4.95
C PHE A 212 23.62 13.12 -5.56
N ASP A 213 24.53 13.81 -4.86
CA ASP A 213 25.30 14.86 -5.48
C ASP A 213 26.09 14.27 -6.68
N PRO A 214 25.94 14.85 -7.88
CA PRO A 214 26.49 14.33 -9.13
C PRO A 214 28.02 14.40 -9.19
N LEU A 215 28.64 15.32 -8.44
CA LEU A 215 30.09 15.49 -8.40
C LEU A 215 30.72 14.80 -7.17
N ASN A 216 29.99 14.68 -6.06
CA ASN A 216 30.45 14.01 -4.84
C ASN A 216 29.37 13.13 -4.20
N SER A 217 29.32 11.86 -4.59
CA SER A 217 28.29 10.90 -4.14
C SER A 217 28.35 10.49 -2.65
N ASN A 218 29.29 11.02 -1.87
CA ASN A 218 29.18 10.98 -0.40
C ASN A 218 28.10 11.94 0.13
N ILE A 219 27.76 12.95 -0.66
CA ILE A 219 26.68 13.89 -0.37
C ILE A 219 25.39 13.33 -0.98
N ILE A 220 24.37 13.19 -0.13
CA ILE A 220 23.05 12.67 -0.51
C ILE A 220 22.00 13.58 0.10
N TYR A 221 20.98 13.90 -0.67
CA TYR A 221 19.81 14.63 -0.21
C TYR A 221 18.57 13.74 -0.25
N ALA A 222 17.67 13.94 0.70
CA ALA A 222 16.36 13.29 0.74
C ALA A 222 15.27 14.33 0.99
N ALA A 223 14.33 14.44 0.04
CA ALA A 223 13.12 15.25 0.17
C ALA A 223 12.03 14.42 0.84
N THR A 224 11.44 14.95 1.91
CA THR A 224 10.56 14.19 2.82
C THR A 224 9.34 15.00 3.25
N THR A 225 8.37 14.35 3.87
CA THR A 225 7.22 15.02 4.51
C THR A 225 7.62 16.05 5.57
N GLN A 226 8.82 15.97 6.14
CA GLN A 226 9.29 16.81 7.26
C GLN A 226 10.32 17.85 6.84
N GLY A 227 10.79 17.81 5.60
CA GLY A 227 11.88 18.67 5.16
C GLY A 227 12.90 17.95 4.29
N VAL A 228 14.00 18.65 4.03
CA VAL A 228 15.15 18.07 3.31
C VAL A 228 16.20 17.61 4.32
N TYR A 229 16.53 16.33 4.27
CA TYR A 229 17.67 15.77 4.98
C TYR A 229 18.87 15.69 4.05
N LYS A 230 20.07 15.96 4.58
CA LYS A 230 21.35 15.83 3.89
C LYS A 230 22.28 14.91 4.66
N SER A 231 22.91 13.99 3.94
CA SER A 231 24.08 13.26 4.40
C SER A 231 25.32 13.77 3.67
N ILE A 232 26.47 13.77 4.36
CA ILE A 232 27.79 14.09 3.78
C ILE A 232 28.77 12.91 3.87
N ASN A 233 28.29 11.75 4.33
CA ASN A 233 29.09 10.56 4.60
C ASN A 233 28.43 9.29 4.02
N GLY A 234 27.87 9.43 2.82
CA GLY A 234 27.31 8.33 2.04
C GLY A 234 26.05 7.72 2.66
N GLY A 235 25.26 8.50 3.41
CA GLY A 235 24.02 8.06 4.04
C GLY A 235 24.19 7.45 5.44
N SER A 236 25.37 7.56 6.06
CA SER A 236 25.60 7.01 7.40
C SER A 236 24.97 7.87 8.51
N ASN A 237 24.98 9.20 8.32
CA ASN A 237 24.29 10.17 9.18
C ASN A 237 23.55 11.20 8.32
N TRP A 238 22.45 11.73 8.83
CA TRP A 238 21.59 12.70 8.15
C TRP A 238 21.30 13.90 9.04
N GLN A 239 21.27 15.09 8.44
CA GLN A 239 20.92 16.34 9.09
C GLN A 239 19.74 16.98 8.35
N LEU A 240 18.75 17.48 9.09
CA LEU A 240 17.69 18.33 8.53
C LEU A 240 18.30 19.69 8.14
N ILE A 241 18.24 20.04 6.86
CA ILE A 241 18.85 21.28 6.31
C ILE A 241 17.82 22.26 5.75
N LEU A 242 16.58 21.80 5.52
CA LEU A 242 15.43 22.66 5.21
C LEU A 242 14.24 22.15 6.01
N ASP A 243 13.89 22.85 7.08
CA ASP A 243 12.75 22.51 7.95
C ASP A 243 11.46 23.10 7.37
N LYS A 244 10.98 22.45 6.31
CA LYS A 244 9.70 22.75 5.65
C LYS A 244 8.93 21.46 5.43
N LYS A 245 7.73 21.37 5.98
CA LYS A 245 6.84 20.24 5.71
C LYS A 245 6.51 20.18 4.22
N MET A 246 6.28 18.98 3.72
CA MET A 246 5.91 18.77 2.30
C MET A 246 7.00 19.13 1.29
N CYS A 247 8.27 18.82 1.57
CA CYS A 247 9.32 18.86 0.54
C CYS A 247 9.13 17.69 -0.44
N MET A 248 8.31 17.90 -1.47
CA MET A 248 7.72 16.86 -2.33
C MET A 248 8.60 16.41 -3.48
N ASP A 249 9.41 17.34 -4.00
CA ASP A 249 10.31 17.08 -5.12
C ASP A 249 11.56 17.95 -4.96
N MET A 250 12.66 17.51 -5.55
CA MET A 250 13.91 18.26 -5.54
C MET A 250 14.78 17.98 -6.76
N MET A 251 15.71 18.89 -7.03
CA MET A 251 16.73 18.76 -8.08
C MET A 251 18.07 19.31 -7.59
N VAL A 252 19.15 18.68 -8.03
CA VAL A 252 20.52 19.16 -7.83
C VAL A 252 21.10 19.44 -9.22
N ASP A 253 21.71 20.60 -9.41
CA ASP A 253 22.35 20.94 -10.68
C ASP A 253 23.53 19.99 -10.98
N PRO A 254 23.56 19.32 -12.14
CA PRO A 254 24.60 18.37 -12.51
C PRO A 254 25.98 18.99 -12.75
N HIS A 255 26.05 20.30 -13.00
CA HIS A 255 27.28 21.03 -13.30
C HIS A 255 27.77 21.87 -12.12
N ASP A 256 26.88 22.31 -11.24
CA ASP A 256 27.22 23.02 -10.01
C ASP A 256 26.30 22.60 -8.85
N PRO A 257 26.63 21.51 -8.12
CA PRO A 257 25.75 20.90 -7.12
C PRO A 257 25.55 21.75 -5.85
N LEU A 258 26.16 22.93 -5.78
CA LEU A 258 25.79 23.93 -4.78
C LEU A 258 24.40 24.51 -5.06
N ASN A 259 23.93 24.45 -6.31
CA ASN A 259 22.58 24.84 -6.70
C ASN A 259 21.61 23.68 -6.46
N VAL A 260 20.74 23.85 -5.46
CA VAL A 260 19.72 22.86 -5.09
C VAL A 260 18.36 23.52 -5.11
N TYR A 261 17.37 22.85 -5.70
CA TYR A 261 15.98 23.33 -5.80
C TYR A 261 15.05 22.34 -5.11
N VAL A 262 14.08 22.86 -4.36
CA VAL A 262 13.11 22.05 -3.61
C VAL A 262 11.70 22.60 -3.82
N GLY A 263 10.78 21.73 -4.20
CA GLY A 263 9.37 22.03 -4.31
C GLY A 263 8.65 21.68 -3.01
N VAL A 264 8.12 22.70 -2.34
CA VAL A 264 7.37 22.57 -1.08
C VAL A 264 5.87 22.69 -1.36
N GLY A 265 5.11 21.64 -1.06
CA GLY A 265 3.66 21.55 -1.34
C GLY A 265 2.78 22.38 -0.41
N GLY A 266 1.58 22.76 -0.89
CA GLY A 266 0.64 23.70 -0.26
C GLY A 266 -0.56 23.08 0.46
N PHE A 267 -0.47 21.82 0.91
CA PHE A 267 -1.56 21.04 1.54
C PHE A 267 -2.03 21.56 2.92
N GLY A 268 -2.39 22.83 3.02
CA GLY A 268 -2.67 23.52 4.29
C GLY A 268 -1.41 23.92 5.06
N CYS A 269 -0.22 23.81 4.47
CA CYS A 269 1.00 24.40 5.03
C CYS A 269 1.01 25.91 4.76
N ASP A 270 1.49 26.73 5.70
CA ASP A 270 1.58 28.19 5.50
C ASP A 270 2.82 28.61 4.70
N ASP A 271 3.89 27.82 4.72
CA ASP A 271 5.16 28.15 4.06
C ASP A 271 5.55 27.14 2.96
N TYR A 272 4.81 27.24 1.85
CA TYR A 272 4.98 26.44 0.64
C TYR A 272 5.55 27.28 -0.50
N GLY A 273 6.14 26.64 -1.52
CA GLY A 273 6.75 27.31 -2.66
C GLY A 273 7.96 26.58 -3.19
N ILE A 274 8.71 27.22 -4.09
CA ILE A 274 9.99 26.69 -4.57
C ILE A 274 11.11 27.36 -3.78
N TYR A 275 11.97 26.56 -3.17
CA TYR A 275 13.16 27.01 -2.45
C TYR A 275 14.41 26.69 -3.26
N LYS A 276 15.39 27.57 -3.14
CA LYS A 276 16.69 27.46 -3.81
C LYS A 276 17.80 27.65 -2.79
N SER A 277 18.86 26.87 -2.95
CA SER A 277 20.14 27.07 -2.29
C SER A 277 21.23 27.27 -3.35
N HIS A 278 22.26 28.03 -2.99
CA HIS A 278 23.46 28.30 -3.80
C HIS A 278 24.76 27.84 -3.11
N ASP A 279 24.64 27.18 -1.96
CA ASP A 279 25.75 26.75 -1.11
C ASP A 279 25.60 25.28 -0.67
N GLY A 280 24.84 24.50 -1.44
CA GLY A 280 24.60 23.08 -1.18
C GLY A 280 23.70 22.84 0.03
N GLY A 281 22.79 23.77 0.32
CA GLY A 281 21.78 23.64 1.37
C GLY A 281 22.22 24.12 2.75
N ILE A 282 23.26 24.96 2.86
CA ILE A 282 23.62 25.66 4.09
C ILE A 282 22.62 26.80 4.34
N SER A 283 22.25 27.52 3.28
CA SER A 283 21.22 28.56 3.31
C SER A 283 20.22 28.37 2.17
N TRP A 284 19.00 28.89 2.39
CA TRP A 284 17.88 28.77 1.48
C TRP A 284 17.16 30.09 1.29
N SER A 285 16.79 30.38 0.05
CA SER A 285 15.92 31.49 -0.32
C SER A 285 14.67 30.95 -1.01
N LYS A 286 13.50 31.44 -0.62
CA LYS A 286 12.24 31.18 -1.33
C LYS A 286 12.24 31.99 -2.63
N ILE A 287 11.93 31.34 -3.74
CA ILE A 287 11.79 32.01 -5.05
C ILE A 287 10.50 32.81 -5.03
N VAL A 288 10.61 34.12 -5.23
CA VAL A 288 9.48 35.02 -5.37
C VAL A 288 8.97 34.94 -6.81
N LEU A 289 7.72 34.52 -6.99
CA LEU A 289 7.08 34.48 -8.30
C LEU A 289 6.63 35.89 -8.68
N GLU A 290 6.96 36.36 -9.88
CA GLU A 290 6.77 37.76 -10.34
C GLU A 290 5.29 38.20 -10.45
N THR A 291 4.34 37.30 -10.26
CA THR A 291 2.89 37.57 -10.36
C THR A 291 2.17 37.12 -9.10
N SER A 292 0.88 37.47 -8.98
CA SER A 292 -0.04 37.08 -7.89
C SER A 292 -0.33 35.56 -7.82
N VAL A 293 0.62 34.71 -8.20
CA VAL A 293 0.62 33.26 -8.04
C VAL A 293 0.88 32.95 -6.57
N ASN A 294 -0.15 33.19 -5.76
CA ASN A 294 -0.10 33.09 -4.30
C ASN A 294 -1.01 31.99 -3.73
N SER A 295 -1.59 31.13 -4.57
CA SER A 295 -2.39 30.02 -4.04
C SER A 295 -2.36 28.84 -5.00
N TYR A 296 -1.54 27.85 -4.66
CA TYR A 296 -1.81 26.47 -5.02
C TYR A 296 -1.79 25.64 -3.73
N GLU A 297 -2.64 24.63 -3.64
CA GLU A 297 -2.90 23.88 -2.41
C GLU A 297 -2.41 22.43 -2.45
N GLY A 298 -1.65 22.07 -3.49
CA GLY A 298 -1.21 20.69 -3.75
C GLY A 298 0.30 20.57 -3.97
N ARG A 299 0.68 19.72 -4.93
CA ARG A 299 2.08 19.35 -5.16
C ARG A 299 2.79 20.27 -6.16
N ILE A 300 4.12 20.37 -6.02
CA ILE A 300 5.02 20.85 -7.06
C ILE A 300 5.84 19.68 -7.61
N MET A 301 5.92 19.55 -8.93
CA MET A 301 6.98 18.80 -9.61
C MET A 301 7.99 19.74 -10.21
N LEU A 302 9.26 19.36 -10.15
CA LEU A 302 10.37 20.11 -10.70
C LEU A 302 11.00 19.33 -11.86
N GLY A 303 11.40 20.05 -12.89
CA GLY A 303 12.11 19.51 -14.05
C GLY A 303 13.30 20.38 -14.44
N MET A 304 14.38 19.76 -14.93
CA MET A 304 15.60 20.47 -15.34
C MET A 304 16.07 19.98 -16.70
N TYR A 305 16.44 20.91 -17.57
CA TYR A 305 17.15 20.57 -18.79
C TYR A 305 18.64 20.33 -18.46
N LYS A 306 19.04 19.07 -18.31
CA LYS A 306 20.38 18.71 -17.80
C LYS A 306 21.53 19.32 -18.59
N SER A 307 21.41 19.43 -19.92
CA SER A 307 22.48 20.03 -20.76
C SER A 307 22.64 21.54 -20.55
N ASN A 308 21.64 22.24 -20.00
CA ASN A 308 21.75 23.63 -19.56
C ASN A 308 20.86 23.87 -18.32
N PRO A 309 21.40 23.60 -17.11
CA PRO A 309 20.68 23.70 -15.83
C PRO A 309 20.13 25.08 -15.47
N LYS A 310 20.43 26.12 -16.28
CA LYS A 310 19.75 27.42 -16.19
C LYS A 310 18.30 27.36 -16.65
N ARG A 311 17.90 26.32 -17.38
CA ARG A 311 16.51 26.07 -17.79
C ARG A 311 15.89 25.02 -16.87
N VAL A 312 15.06 25.52 -15.97
CA VAL A 312 14.34 24.74 -14.96
C VAL A 312 12.84 25.02 -15.09
N TYR A 313 12.05 24.04 -14.68
CA TYR A 313 10.62 23.97 -14.92
C TYR A 313 9.93 23.54 -13.64
N ALA A 314 8.67 23.95 -13.48
CA ALA A 314 7.85 23.46 -12.39
C ALA A 314 6.38 23.30 -12.81
N LEU A 315 5.77 22.18 -12.44
CA LEU A 315 4.32 21.96 -12.55
C LEU A 315 3.71 22.09 -11.15
N LEU A 316 2.90 23.11 -10.94
CA LEU A 316 2.22 23.40 -9.67
C LEU A 316 0.76 22.95 -9.79
N SER A 317 0.31 22.16 -8.82
CA SER A 317 -1.06 21.67 -8.75
C SER A 317 -1.69 22.02 -7.41
N ASP A 318 -3.01 22.18 -7.41
CA ASP A 318 -3.83 22.00 -6.21
C ASP A 318 -3.97 20.52 -5.88
N ALA A 319 -4.69 20.19 -4.80
CA ALA A 319 -5.08 18.82 -4.54
C ALA A 319 -5.76 18.18 -5.76
N TYR A 320 -6.61 18.93 -6.49
CA TYR A 320 -7.47 18.36 -7.53
C TYR A 320 -7.23 18.90 -8.94
N ASP A 321 -6.23 19.74 -9.19
CA ASP A 321 -5.96 20.15 -10.57
C ASP A 321 -4.58 20.78 -10.75
N SER A 322 -4.08 20.79 -11.98
CA SER A 322 -2.95 21.62 -12.35
C SER A 322 -3.33 23.09 -12.34
N ARG A 323 -2.43 23.95 -11.86
CA ARG A 323 -2.63 25.39 -11.76
C ARG A 323 -1.68 26.16 -12.66
N TYR A 324 -0.40 25.89 -12.53
CA TYR A 324 0.63 26.67 -13.21
C TYR A 324 1.71 25.77 -13.75
N PHE A 325 2.23 26.15 -14.91
CA PHE A 325 3.51 25.67 -15.38
C PHE A 325 4.49 26.83 -15.44
N LEU A 326 5.59 26.67 -14.71
CA LEU A 326 6.66 27.64 -14.63
C LEU A 326 7.82 27.17 -15.49
N ARG A 327 8.44 28.11 -16.20
CA ARG A 327 9.69 27.90 -16.92
C ARG A 327 10.64 29.04 -16.62
N SER A 328 11.85 28.71 -16.19
CA SER A 328 12.88 29.72 -15.99
C SER A 328 13.70 29.97 -17.26
N ARG A 329 14.13 31.22 -17.41
CA ARG A 329 15.17 31.59 -18.38
C ARG A 329 16.58 31.56 -17.78
N ASN A 330 16.70 31.59 -16.44
CA ASN A 330 17.96 31.56 -15.71
C ASN A 330 17.77 31.07 -14.27
N SER A 331 17.78 29.76 -14.02
CA SER A 331 17.94 29.18 -12.67
C SER A 331 16.92 29.64 -11.61
N PHE A 332 15.67 29.89 -12.05
CA PHE A 332 14.55 30.53 -11.33
C PHE A 332 14.73 32.03 -10.99
N ASP A 333 15.80 32.69 -11.44
CA ASP A 333 16.01 34.14 -11.24
C ASP A 333 15.13 35.01 -12.15
N SER A 334 14.67 34.41 -13.26
CA SER A 334 13.65 34.99 -14.14
C SER A 334 12.68 33.89 -14.55
N LEU A 335 11.39 34.19 -14.49
CA LEU A 335 10.33 33.21 -14.64
C LEU A 335 9.29 33.57 -15.69
N PHE A 336 8.78 32.54 -16.34
CA PHE A 336 7.64 32.64 -17.23
C PHE A 336 6.56 31.67 -16.75
N ILE A 337 5.35 32.18 -16.66
CA ILE A 337 4.18 31.45 -16.18
C ILE A 337 3.21 31.31 -17.34
N ASN A 338 2.73 30.09 -17.57
CA ASN A 338 1.73 29.80 -18.57
C ASN A 338 0.47 29.22 -17.94
N GLY A 339 -0.66 29.48 -18.61
CA GLY A 339 -1.84 28.63 -18.48
C GLY A 339 -1.59 27.31 -19.18
N ILE A 340 -1.89 26.21 -18.50
CA ILE A 340 -1.75 24.84 -19.00
C ILE A 340 -3.10 24.13 -18.98
N PRO A 341 -3.26 23.05 -19.77
CA PRO A 341 -4.39 22.15 -19.57
C PRO A 341 -4.37 21.52 -18.16
N SER A 342 -5.49 20.91 -17.78
CA SER A 342 -5.62 20.08 -16.58
C SER A 342 -4.82 18.78 -16.75
N ILE A 343 -3.49 18.86 -16.59
CA ILE A 343 -2.59 17.70 -16.71
C ILE A 343 -2.92 16.70 -15.60
N SER A 344 -2.90 17.18 -14.36
CA SER A 344 -3.09 16.36 -13.15
C SER A 344 -4.51 15.81 -13.03
N SER A 345 -5.51 16.42 -13.70
CA SER A 345 -6.91 15.97 -13.75
C SER A 345 -7.39 15.34 -12.44
N TYR A 346 -7.87 16.14 -11.46
CA TYR A 346 -8.36 15.66 -10.15
C TYR A 346 -7.40 14.84 -9.27
N GLN A 347 -6.16 14.60 -9.72
CA GLN A 347 -5.13 13.85 -9.01
C GLN A 347 -3.86 14.71 -8.78
N GLY A 348 -3.99 16.02 -8.60
CA GLY A 348 -2.85 16.88 -8.25
C GLY A 348 -2.20 16.54 -6.91
N TRP A 349 -2.91 15.81 -6.05
CA TRP A 349 -2.40 15.21 -4.81
C TRP A 349 -1.64 13.90 -5.00
N TYR A 350 -1.82 13.21 -6.13
CA TYR A 350 -1.42 11.82 -6.36
C TYR A 350 -0.37 11.70 -7.46
N ALA A 351 -0.71 12.05 -8.71
CA ALA A 351 0.08 11.77 -9.92
C ALA A 351 1.37 12.59 -10.01
N LYS A 352 2.52 12.00 -10.41
CA LYS A 352 3.93 12.48 -10.33
C LYS A 352 4.68 12.57 -11.68
N GLY A 353 4.08 13.07 -12.75
CA GLY A 353 4.76 13.14 -14.05
C GLY A 353 5.27 14.54 -14.43
N LEU A 354 6.59 14.77 -14.42
CA LEU A 354 7.23 15.85 -15.16
C LEU A 354 8.65 15.45 -15.58
N TYR A 355 8.91 15.42 -16.89
CA TYR A 355 10.23 15.14 -17.43
C TYR A 355 10.55 16.05 -18.61
N ILE A 356 11.78 16.58 -18.64
CA ILE A 356 12.32 17.37 -19.74
C ILE A 356 13.44 16.54 -20.35
N LYS A 357 13.43 16.35 -21.66
CA LYS A 357 14.44 15.54 -22.34
C LYS A 357 15.84 16.12 -22.14
N ASP A 358 16.75 15.27 -21.68
CA ASP A 358 18.11 15.66 -21.26
C ASP A 358 18.91 16.38 -22.37
N THR A 359 18.64 16.06 -23.64
CA THR A 359 19.33 16.57 -24.83
C THR A 359 18.53 17.58 -25.64
N ASP A 360 17.25 17.80 -25.33
CA ASP A 360 16.40 18.72 -26.07
C ASP A 360 15.31 19.33 -25.19
N SER A 361 15.53 20.58 -24.76
CA SER A 361 14.55 21.31 -23.93
C SER A 361 13.23 21.64 -24.62
N SER A 362 13.10 21.39 -25.93
CA SER A 362 11.83 21.51 -26.65
C SER A 362 10.87 20.36 -26.35
N GLN A 363 11.38 19.23 -25.84
CA GLN A 363 10.60 18.02 -25.60
C GLN A 363 10.32 17.81 -24.12
N ILE A 364 9.04 17.92 -23.74
CA ILE A 364 8.55 17.81 -22.37
C ILE A 364 7.45 16.75 -22.29
N LEU A 365 7.51 15.90 -21.28
CA LEU A 365 6.43 15.01 -20.87
C LEU A 365 5.90 15.42 -19.51
N ALA A 366 4.58 15.40 -19.36
CA ALA A 366 3.91 15.64 -18.10
C ALA A 366 2.79 14.61 -17.90
N GLY A 367 2.79 13.94 -16.76
CA GLY A 367 1.87 12.85 -16.44
C GLY A 367 0.97 13.23 -15.28
N GLY A 368 -0.34 13.08 -15.49
CA GLY A 368 -1.38 13.17 -14.47
C GLY A 368 -2.21 11.89 -14.48
N VAL A 369 -3.52 12.02 -14.69
CA VAL A 369 -4.35 10.86 -15.08
C VAL A 369 -3.94 10.38 -16.48
N ASP A 370 -3.77 11.31 -17.42
CA ASP A 370 -3.26 11.02 -18.77
C ASP A 370 -1.83 11.53 -18.96
N LEU A 371 -1.21 11.12 -20.07
CA LEU A 371 0.09 11.63 -20.50
C LEU A 371 -0.08 12.82 -21.46
N PHE A 372 0.70 13.87 -21.23
CA PHE A 372 0.75 15.06 -22.06
C PHE A 372 2.16 15.30 -22.58
N PHE A 373 2.28 15.85 -23.79
CA PHE A 373 3.56 16.22 -24.39
C PHE A 373 3.56 17.65 -24.93
N ASP A 374 4.70 18.32 -24.85
CA ASP A 374 4.97 19.61 -25.48
C ASP A 374 6.28 19.49 -26.27
N GLU A 375 6.24 19.75 -27.58
CA GLU A 375 7.39 19.72 -28.51
C GLU A 375 7.97 21.12 -28.80
N SER A 376 7.41 22.16 -28.17
CA SER A 376 7.90 23.53 -28.30
C SER A 376 8.77 23.97 -27.13
N GLY A 377 8.76 23.22 -26.02
CA GLY A 377 9.49 23.52 -24.79
C GLY A 377 9.04 24.79 -24.07
N THR A 378 7.95 25.40 -24.54
CA THR A 378 7.42 26.65 -23.99
C THR A 378 6.63 26.40 -22.71
N GLY A 379 6.04 25.21 -22.58
CA GLY A 379 5.14 24.85 -21.48
C GLY A 379 3.72 25.38 -21.64
N ASN A 380 3.31 25.75 -22.86
CA ASN A 380 1.95 26.23 -23.15
C ASN A 380 1.24 25.47 -24.29
N LYS A 381 1.87 24.41 -24.81
CA LYS A 381 1.33 23.58 -25.91
C LYS A 381 1.31 22.10 -25.53
N PHE A 382 0.86 21.80 -24.31
CA PHE A 382 0.66 20.43 -23.89
C PHE A 382 -0.51 19.80 -24.66
N ASN A 383 -0.20 18.79 -25.47
CA ASN A 383 -1.17 17.95 -26.15
C ASN A 383 -1.41 16.68 -25.33
N ARG A 384 -2.67 16.35 -25.09
CA ARG A 384 -3.07 15.09 -24.45
C ARG A 384 -2.83 13.94 -25.42
N MET A 385 -2.19 12.87 -24.95
CA MET A 385 -2.05 11.64 -25.73
C MET A 385 -3.31 10.78 -25.67
N ASP A 386 -3.53 9.99 -26.71
CA ASP A 386 -4.61 9.00 -26.75
C ASP A 386 -4.15 7.70 -26.06
N MET A 387 -4.50 7.57 -24.78
CA MET A 387 -4.10 6.45 -23.93
C MET A 387 -4.56 5.10 -24.48
N GLN A 388 -5.78 5.04 -25.02
CA GLN A 388 -6.34 3.81 -25.57
C GLN A 388 -5.60 3.38 -26.83
N LYS A 389 -5.27 4.33 -27.71
CA LYS A 389 -4.48 4.05 -28.92
C LYS A 389 -3.06 3.60 -28.60
N LEU A 390 -2.51 4.06 -27.48
CA LEU A 390 -1.14 3.74 -27.04
C LEU A 390 -1.06 2.48 -26.16
N ASP A 391 -2.19 1.86 -25.82
CA ASP A 391 -2.28 0.73 -24.88
C ASP A 391 -1.53 1.02 -23.56
N LEU A 392 -1.68 2.26 -23.08
CA LEU A 392 -1.07 2.75 -21.86
C LEU A 392 -2.11 2.85 -20.76
N HIS A 393 -1.73 2.40 -19.56
CA HIS A 393 -2.51 2.69 -18.37
C HIS A 393 -2.45 4.18 -18.00
N VAL A 394 -3.51 4.66 -17.35
CA VAL A 394 -3.62 6.00 -16.77
C VAL A 394 -2.89 6.09 -15.42
N ASP A 395 -2.90 7.27 -14.79
CA ASP A 395 -2.39 7.54 -13.45
C ASP A 395 -0.87 7.34 -13.32
N PHE A 396 -0.14 8.41 -13.65
CA PHE A 396 1.32 8.40 -13.79
C PHE A 396 2.03 8.77 -12.48
N HIS A 397 3.03 7.98 -12.09
CA HIS A 397 3.80 8.15 -10.85
C HIS A 397 5.29 8.45 -11.04
N ASP A 398 5.84 8.16 -12.21
CA ASP A 398 7.23 8.49 -12.51
C ASP A 398 7.50 8.49 -14.02
N ILE A 399 8.46 9.29 -14.45
CA ILE A 399 8.94 9.34 -15.83
C ILE A 399 10.46 9.41 -15.79
N VAL A 400 11.12 8.35 -16.25
CA VAL A 400 12.58 8.19 -16.15
C VAL A 400 13.19 7.96 -17.53
N SER A 401 14.23 8.72 -17.87
CA SER A 401 15.00 8.50 -19.08
C SER A 401 16.08 7.45 -18.90
N ASN A 402 16.33 6.70 -19.96
CA ASN A 402 17.52 5.88 -20.05
C ASN A 402 18.76 6.81 -20.10
N PRO A 403 19.73 6.64 -19.18
CA PRO A 403 20.87 7.55 -19.05
C PRO A 403 21.89 7.44 -20.21
N LEU A 404 21.85 6.37 -21.00
CA LEU A 404 22.71 6.16 -22.18
C LEU A 404 21.99 6.40 -23.50
N ASP A 405 20.67 6.56 -23.48
CA ASP A 405 19.84 6.77 -24.67
C ASP A 405 18.62 7.65 -24.33
N PRO A 406 18.71 8.99 -24.48
CA PRO A 406 17.67 9.92 -24.06
C PRO A 406 16.38 9.84 -24.90
N ASN A 407 16.32 9.00 -25.95
CA ASN A 407 15.07 8.70 -26.65
C ASN A 407 14.27 7.58 -25.97
N LYS A 408 14.89 6.79 -25.09
CA LYS A 408 14.24 5.74 -24.33
C LYS A 408 13.69 6.28 -23.02
N ILE A 409 12.38 6.20 -22.84
CA ILE A 409 11.67 6.68 -21.66
C ILE A 409 10.88 5.52 -21.04
N TYR A 410 10.94 5.42 -19.72
CA TYR A 410 10.11 4.53 -18.92
C TYR A 410 9.09 5.32 -18.13
N LEU A 411 7.91 4.73 -17.98
CA LEU A 411 6.78 5.28 -17.26
C LEU A 411 6.40 4.31 -16.14
N ALA A 412 6.16 4.85 -14.95
CA ALA A 412 5.52 4.13 -13.86
C ALA A 412 4.07 4.60 -13.75
N THR A 413 3.12 3.67 -13.72
CA THR A 413 1.68 3.95 -13.64
C THR A 413 0.97 3.01 -12.66
N ASP A 414 -0.33 3.22 -12.48
CA ASP A 414 -1.17 2.31 -11.69
C ASP A 414 -1.31 0.89 -12.32
N GLY A 415 -1.00 0.75 -13.61
CA GLY A 415 -0.98 -0.51 -14.36
C GLY A 415 0.43 -1.09 -14.60
N GLY A 416 1.43 -0.62 -13.86
CA GLY A 416 2.79 -1.14 -13.93
C GLY A 416 3.76 -0.25 -14.70
N ILE A 417 4.51 -0.85 -15.62
CA ILE A 417 5.68 -0.25 -16.26
C ILE A 417 5.53 -0.28 -17.77
N TYR A 418 5.77 0.87 -18.40
CA TYR A 418 5.73 1.02 -19.84
C TYR A 418 7.01 1.67 -20.34
N ARG A 419 7.40 1.33 -21.57
CA ARG A 419 8.60 1.89 -22.22
C ARG A 419 8.28 2.42 -23.61
N SER A 420 8.93 3.52 -23.94
CA SER A 420 9.09 3.99 -25.31
C SER A 420 10.56 3.93 -25.71
N ASP A 421 10.84 3.50 -26.95
CA ASP A 421 12.17 3.65 -27.57
C ASP A 421 12.30 4.92 -28.43
N HIS A 422 11.20 5.64 -28.62
CA HIS A 422 11.14 6.88 -29.38
C HIS A 422 10.33 7.88 -28.57
N PHE A 423 11.04 8.76 -27.86
CA PHE A 423 10.48 9.78 -26.97
C PHE A 423 9.06 10.21 -27.37
N SER A 424 8.08 9.94 -26.51
CA SER A 424 6.67 10.39 -26.63
C SER A 424 5.79 9.84 -27.77
N HIS A 425 6.25 8.91 -28.61
CA HIS A 425 5.46 8.46 -29.79
C HIS A 425 4.73 7.12 -29.63
N SER A 426 5.44 6.10 -29.12
CA SER A 426 4.93 4.74 -29.03
C SER A 426 5.37 4.11 -27.73
N PHE A 427 4.47 3.35 -27.09
CA PHE A 427 4.77 2.67 -25.84
C PHE A 427 4.35 1.20 -25.92
N TYR A 428 4.96 0.40 -25.05
CA TYR A 428 4.58 -0.98 -24.83
C TYR A 428 4.85 -1.37 -23.38
N SER A 429 4.10 -2.37 -22.91
CA SER A 429 4.23 -2.87 -21.54
C SER A 429 5.57 -3.56 -21.32
N CYS A 430 6.15 -3.32 -20.14
CA CYS A 430 7.32 -4.00 -19.60
C CYS A 430 6.94 -4.82 -18.37
N ASN A 431 5.70 -5.31 -18.29
CA ASN A 431 5.18 -6.01 -17.10
C ASN A 431 5.52 -7.51 -17.04
N GLY A 432 6.18 -8.09 -18.02
CA GLY A 432 6.39 -9.55 -18.08
C GLY A 432 7.09 -10.12 -16.84
N GLY A 433 6.36 -10.86 -16.01
CA GLY A 433 6.83 -11.44 -14.75
C GLY A 433 6.89 -10.45 -13.58
N TYR A 434 6.35 -9.24 -13.76
CA TYR A 434 6.16 -8.23 -12.72
C TYR A 434 4.83 -8.47 -12.01
N THR A 435 4.78 -9.51 -11.18
CA THR A 435 3.58 -9.94 -10.47
C THR A 435 3.28 -9.03 -9.27
N SER A 436 3.01 -7.75 -9.53
CA SER A 436 2.74 -6.71 -8.52
C SER A 436 1.26 -6.37 -8.37
N SER A 437 0.38 -7.14 -9.01
CA SER A 437 -1.07 -6.89 -9.07
C SER A 437 -1.71 -6.97 -7.69
N GLN A 438 -2.69 -6.10 -7.46
CA GLN A 438 -3.32 -5.87 -6.17
C GLN A 438 -4.75 -6.43 -6.15
N PHE A 439 -4.92 -7.69 -5.74
CA PHE A 439 -6.26 -8.28 -5.63
C PHE A 439 -7.02 -7.76 -4.41
N TYR A 440 -8.34 -7.58 -4.56
CA TYR A 440 -9.26 -7.44 -3.43
C TYR A 440 -9.87 -8.79 -3.03
N ALA A 441 -10.26 -9.59 -4.02
CA ALA A 441 -10.88 -10.91 -3.83
C ALA A 441 -10.73 -11.78 -5.08
N GLY A 442 -10.96 -13.07 -4.95
CA GLY A 442 -10.97 -13.99 -6.08
C GLY A 442 -11.88 -15.20 -5.90
N THR A 443 -12.09 -15.94 -6.98
CA THR A 443 -12.92 -17.15 -6.99
C THR A 443 -12.36 -18.14 -7.98
N PHE A 444 -12.29 -19.42 -7.60
CA PHE A 444 -12.01 -20.52 -8.50
C PHE A 444 -13.29 -21.20 -8.97
N ALA A 445 -13.29 -21.66 -10.22
CA ALA A 445 -14.35 -22.49 -10.75
C ALA A 445 -14.40 -23.85 -10.03
N SER A 446 -15.57 -24.25 -9.55
CA SER A 446 -15.72 -25.46 -8.71
C SER A 446 -15.42 -26.76 -9.44
N GLN A 447 -15.56 -26.80 -10.77
CA GLN A 447 -15.29 -27.98 -11.59
C GLN A 447 -13.98 -27.88 -12.40
N PHE A 448 -13.37 -26.69 -12.46
CA PHE A 448 -12.23 -26.43 -13.34
C PHE A 448 -11.05 -25.83 -12.58
N LYS A 449 -10.02 -26.66 -12.37
CA LYS A 449 -8.81 -26.26 -11.64
C LYS A 449 -8.01 -25.09 -12.24
N ASN A 450 -8.20 -24.82 -13.53
CA ASN A 450 -7.47 -23.81 -14.29
C ASN A 450 -8.32 -22.59 -14.63
N ILE A 451 -9.48 -22.44 -14.00
CA ILE A 451 -10.35 -21.28 -14.22
C ILE A 451 -10.54 -20.57 -12.89
N ALA A 452 -10.17 -19.30 -12.87
CA ALA A 452 -10.42 -18.40 -11.76
C ALA A 452 -10.75 -17.02 -12.28
N ILE A 453 -11.41 -16.22 -11.46
CA ILE A 453 -11.64 -14.80 -11.70
C ILE A 453 -11.19 -14.04 -10.45
N GLY A 454 -10.62 -12.86 -10.64
CA GLY A 454 -10.18 -12.04 -9.52
C GLY A 454 -10.37 -10.56 -9.81
N GLY A 455 -10.67 -9.82 -8.77
CA GLY A 455 -10.87 -8.38 -8.81
C GLY A 455 -9.59 -7.65 -8.40
N LEU A 456 -9.10 -6.74 -9.26
CA LEU A 456 -7.87 -5.98 -9.04
C LEU A 456 -8.16 -4.49 -8.79
N GLN A 457 -7.36 -3.89 -7.90
CA GLN A 457 -7.28 -2.46 -7.73
C GLN A 457 -6.72 -1.79 -8.99
N ASP A 458 -7.43 -0.76 -9.47
CA ASP A 458 -7.14 0.07 -10.65
C ASP A 458 -7.03 -0.70 -12.00
N ASN A 459 -7.08 -2.05 -11.96
CA ASN A 459 -6.69 -2.93 -13.07
C ASN A 459 -7.79 -3.93 -13.45
N HIS A 460 -9.05 -3.54 -13.43
CA HIS A 460 -10.18 -4.36 -13.90
C HIS A 460 -10.43 -5.60 -13.00
N SER A 461 -11.42 -6.41 -13.35
CA SER A 461 -11.37 -7.85 -13.03
C SER A 461 -10.65 -8.61 -14.14
N ALA A 462 -10.01 -9.72 -13.81
CA ALA A 462 -9.29 -10.57 -14.76
C ALA A 462 -9.59 -12.06 -14.56
N ILE A 463 -9.50 -12.84 -15.64
CA ILE A 463 -9.77 -14.29 -15.67
C ILE A 463 -8.47 -15.06 -15.92
N TYR A 464 -8.22 -16.03 -15.04
CA TYR A 464 -7.22 -17.09 -15.21
C TYR A 464 -7.78 -18.23 -16.04
N THR A 465 -7.01 -18.72 -17.01
CA THR A 465 -7.40 -19.85 -17.88
C THR A 465 -6.34 -20.96 -17.92
N GLY A 466 -5.49 -21.04 -16.90
CA GLY A 466 -4.36 -21.99 -16.84
C GLY A 466 -3.02 -21.41 -17.28
N SER A 467 -3.00 -20.15 -17.69
CA SER A 467 -1.81 -19.38 -18.01
C SER A 467 -1.62 -18.25 -17.00
N LYS A 468 -0.37 -17.91 -16.67
CA LYS A 468 -0.05 -16.72 -15.87
C LYS A 468 -0.37 -15.41 -16.59
N GLU A 469 -0.70 -15.46 -17.87
CA GLU A 469 -1.25 -14.32 -18.59
C GLU A 469 -2.76 -14.32 -18.42
N TRP A 470 -3.27 -13.49 -17.50
CA TRP A 470 -4.71 -13.39 -17.25
C TRP A 470 -5.35 -12.46 -18.27
N ARG A 471 -6.62 -12.70 -18.57
CA ARG A 471 -7.41 -11.87 -19.48
C ARG A 471 -8.24 -10.86 -18.71
N ASN A 472 -8.04 -9.56 -18.95
CA ASN A 472 -8.92 -8.50 -18.46
C ASN A 472 -10.36 -8.72 -18.95
N THR A 473 -11.35 -8.51 -18.09
CA THR A 473 -12.75 -8.86 -18.38
C THR A 473 -13.78 -7.79 -18.01
N HIS A 474 -13.67 -7.10 -16.88
CA HIS A 474 -14.70 -6.19 -16.37
C HIS A 474 -14.07 -4.91 -15.80
N PHE A 475 -14.71 -3.75 -15.97
CA PHE A 475 -14.10 -2.42 -15.80
C PHE A 475 -13.98 -1.94 -14.34
N GLY A 476 -13.26 -0.83 -14.15
CA GLY A 476 -13.06 -0.18 -12.85
C GLY A 476 -12.07 -0.92 -11.97
N ASP A 477 -12.09 -0.66 -10.66
CA ASP A 477 -11.53 -1.61 -9.71
C ASP A 477 -12.44 -2.83 -9.74
N GLY A 478 -11.92 -3.98 -10.13
CA GLY A 478 -12.62 -5.23 -9.91
C GLY A 478 -12.59 -5.49 -8.42
N VAL A 479 -13.71 -5.41 -7.70
CA VAL A 479 -13.70 -5.65 -6.24
C VAL A 479 -14.11 -7.09 -5.94
N ALA A 480 -15.39 -7.41 -6.05
CA ALA A 480 -15.92 -8.73 -5.72
C ALA A 480 -16.26 -9.52 -6.97
N ASN A 481 -16.18 -10.84 -6.87
CA ASN A 481 -16.46 -11.74 -7.98
C ASN A 481 -17.04 -13.07 -7.47
N ALA A 482 -17.80 -13.75 -8.34
CA ALA A 482 -18.32 -15.08 -8.10
C ALA A 482 -18.53 -15.80 -9.45
N MET A 483 -18.56 -17.13 -9.41
CA MET A 483 -18.76 -17.96 -10.61
C MET A 483 -19.74 -19.08 -10.30
N ASN A 484 -20.65 -19.33 -11.24
CA ASN A 484 -21.59 -20.43 -11.11
C ASN A 484 -20.87 -21.79 -11.11
N HIS A 485 -21.30 -22.68 -10.21
CA HIS A 485 -20.62 -23.95 -9.96
C HIS A 485 -20.75 -24.96 -11.10
N SER A 486 -21.82 -24.87 -11.91
CA SER A 486 -22.12 -25.81 -13.00
C SER A 486 -21.88 -25.23 -14.39
N ASP A 487 -21.92 -23.90 -14.54
CA ASP A 487 -21.70 -23.23 -15.82
C ASP A 487 -20.75 -22.04 -15.67
N ILE A 488 -19.50 -22.24 -16.06
CA ILE A 488 -18.46 -21.20 -16.05
C ILE A 488 -18.79 -20.01 -16.95
N ASN A 489 -19.73 -20.10 -17.89
CA ASN A 489 -20.15 -18.93 -18.67
C ASN A 489 -20.87 -17.90 -17.80
N ILE A 490 -21.44 -18.32 -16.68
CA ILE A 490 -22.16 -17.46 -15.75
C ILE A 490 -21.21 -16.98 -14.65
N MET A 491 -20.87 -15.70 -14.73
CA MET A 491 -19.93 -15.04 -13.82
C MET A 491 -20.53 -13.73 -13.30
N PHE A 492 -20.09 -13.31 -12.13
CA PHE A 492 -20.44 -12.05 -11.51
C PHE A 492 -19.17 -11.28 -11.18
N CYS A 493 -19.16 -9.99 -11.48
CA CYS A 493 -18.10 -9.05 -11.11
C CYS A 493 -18.75 -7.77 -10.61
N SER A 494 -18.18 -7.16 -9.58
CA SER A 494 -18.54 -5.82 -9.18
C SER A 494 -17.42 -4.82 -9.44
N ALA A 495 -17.82 -3.61 -9.82
CA ALA A 495 -17.00 -2.42 -9.65
C ALA A 495 -17.30 -1.77 -8.27
N GLN A 496 -16.55 -0.72 -7.92
CA GLN A 496 -16.60 -0.08 -6.60
C GLN A 496 -18.03 0.34 -6.19
N ASN A 497 -18.31 0.31 -4.88
CA ASN A 497 -19.56 0.79 -4.28
C ASN A 497 -20.81 -0.05 -4.63
N LEU A 498 -20.71 -1.33 -4.99
CA LEU A 498 -21.85 -2.16 -5.46
C LEU A 498 -22.41 -1.72 -6.82
N PHE A 499 -21.57 -1.81 -7.84
CA PHE A 499 -22.03 -1.93 -9.22
C PHE A 499 -21.81 -3.38 -9.68
N LEU A 500 -22.81 -4.23 -9.51
CA LEU A 500 -22.72 -5.65 -9.84
C LEU A 500 -23.15 -5.91 -11.28
N SER A 501 -22.32 -6.63 -12.02
CA SER A 501 -22.58 -7.08 -13.38
C SER A 501 -22.57 -8.60 -13.46
N LYS A 502 -23.35 -9.14 -14.38
CA LYS A 502 -23.42 -10.56 -14.72
C LYS A 502 -22.99 -10.76 -16.18
N SER A 503 -22.18 -11.79 -16.41
CA SER A 503 -21.89 -12.33 -17.72
C SER A 503 -22.55 -13.70 -17.88
N THR A 504 -22.89 -14.07 -19.11
CA THR A 504 -23.42 -15.39 -19.49
C THR A 504 -22.64 -15.99 -20.68
N ASP A 505 -21.45 -15.46 -20.95
CA ASP A 505 -20.60 -15.81 -22.08
C ASP A 505 -19.12 -15.80 -21.70
N PHE A 506 -18.82 -16.25 -20.47
CA PHE A 506 -17.47 -16.40 -19.95
C PHE A 506 -16.71 -15.07 -19.84
N GLY A 507 -17.40 -14.01 -19.44
CA GLY A 507 -16.81 -12.68 -19.25
C GLY A 507 -16.39 -12.03 -20.56
N ILE A 508 -17.11 -12.25 -21.66
CA ILE A 508 -16.91 -11.49 -22.90
C ILE A 508 -17.79 -10.24 -22.86
N ASN A 509 -19.07 -10.40 -22.51
CA ASN A 509 -20.02 -9.32 -22.31
C ASN A 509 -20.57 -9.31 -20.89
N TRP A 510 -20.84 -8.11 -20.38
CA TRP A 510 -21.33 -7.88 -19.02
C TRP A 510 -22.59 -7.01 -19.06
N ASN A 511 -23.62 -7.44 -18.34
CA ASN A 511 -24.86 -6.69 -18.15
C ASN A 511 -25.00 -6.31 -16.67
N THR A 512 -25.51 -5.11 -16.40
CA THR A 512 -25.80 -4.70 -15.01
C THR A 512 -26.81 -5.66 -14.39
N ALA A 513 -26.43 -6.30 -13.28
CA ALA A 513 -27.29 -7.18 -12.50
C ALA A 513 -27.93 -6.44 -11.31
N LEU A 514 -27.17 -5.55 -10.66
CA LEU A 514 -27.63 -4.73 -9.54
C LEU A 514 -26.77 -3.47 -9.44
N ASP A 515 -27.37 -2.30 -9.18
CA ASP A 515 -26.67 -1.03 -8.99
C ASP A 515 -27.21 -0.33 -7.74
N ASP A 516 -26.38 -0.29 -6.69
CA ASP A 516 -26.67 0.44 -5.45
C ASP A 516 -25.45 1.27 -5.01
N ARG A 517 -24.81 1.91 -5.99
CA ARG A 517 -23.62 2.77 -5.80
C ARG A 517 -23.74 3.88 -4.78
N ALA A 518 -24.97 4.26 -4.44
CA ALA A 518 -25.23 5.28 -3.43
C ALA A 518 -24.99 4.77 -2.00
N ASN A 519 -25.16 3.47 -1.76
CA ASN A 519 -25.16 2.88 -0.43
C ASN A 519 -24.10 1.81 -0.23
N GLY A 520 -23.53 1.24 -1.30
CA GLY A 520 -22.56 0.16 -1.21
C GLY A 520 -21.19 0.60 -0.67
N PRO A 521 -20.50 -0.25 0.11
CA PRO A 521 -19.12 -0.02 0.51
C PRO A 521 -18.18 -0.09 -0.69
N PHE A 522 -16.99 0.51 -0.58
CA PHE A 522 -16.01 0.54 -1.68
C PHE A 522 -15.70 -0.87 -2.21
N VAL A 523 -15.32 -1.79 -1.31
CA VAL A 523 -15.26 -3.24 -1.57
C VAL A 523 -16.55 -3.85 -1.07
N VAL A 524 -17.35 -4.38 -2.00
CA VAL A 524 -18.65 -4.98 -1.69
C VAL A 524 -18.53 -6.47 -1.36
N PRO A 525 -19.32 -7.03 -0.42
CA PRO A 525 -19.37 -8.48 -0.29
C PRO A 525 -20.23 -9.11 -1.40
N LEU A 526 -19.79 -10.27 -1.88
CA LEU A 526 -20.53 -11.11 -2.83
C LEU A 526 -20.24 -12.57 -2.50
N LYS A 527 -21.28 -13.37 -2.26
CA LYS A 527 -21.14 -14.81 -2.02
C LYS A 527 -22.22 -15.59 -2.74
N MET A 528 -21.80 -16.63 -3.44
CA MET A 528 -22.67 -17.68 -3.98
C MET A 528 -22.68 -18.85 -2.99
N SER A 529 -23.84 -19.49 -2.81
CA SER A 529 -23.94 -20.68 -1.98
C SER A 529 -23.13 -21.83 -2.58
N ALA A 530 -22.32 -22.48 -1.74
CA ALA A 530 -21.53 -23.65 -2.12
C ALA A 530 -22.38 -24.89 -2.51
N THR A 531 -23.67 -24.91 -2.12
CA THR A 531 -24.59 -26.04 -2.37
C THR A 531 -25.72 -25.69 -3.34
N ASN A 532 -25.94 -24.42 -3.65
CA ASN A 532 -27.00 -23.95 -4.54
C ASN A 532 -26.51 -22.82 -5.45
N GLU A 533 -26.17 -23.17 -6.68
CA GLU A 533 -25.65 -22.26 -7.71
C GLU A 533 -26.61 -21.14 -8.16
N ASN A 534 -27.90 -21.22 -7.78
CA ASN A 534 -28.88 -20.16 -8.05
C ASN A 534 -28.97 -19.15 -6.91
N LEU A 535 -28.43 -19.46 -5.74
CA LEU A 535 -28.48 -18.63 -4.55
C LEU A 535 -27.22 -17.77 -4.44
N ILE A 536 -27.40 -16.46 -4.53
CA ILE A 536 -26.31 -15.49 -4.41
C ILE A 536 -26.76 -14.30 -3.56
N TYR A 537 -25.84 -13.83 -2.74
CA TYR A 537 -26.01 -12.69 -1.85
C TYR A 537 -24.98 -11.61 -2.13
N THR A 538 -25.42 -10.37 -2.05
CA THR A 538 -24.56 -9.17 -1.96
C THR A 538 -25.22 -8.16 -1.04
N ALA A 539 -24.51 -7.11 -0.65
CA ALA A 539 -25.07 -6.13 0.27
C ALA A 539 -24.49 -4.73 0.10
N SER A 540 -25.30 -3.75 0.48
CA SER A 540 -24.92 -2.35 0.70
C SER A 540 -25.18 -2.00 2.17
N THR A 541 -25.93 -0.92 2.45
CA THR A 541 -26.67 -0.77 3.71
C THR A 541 -27.90 -1.67 3.77
N GLN A 542 -28.19 -2.43 2.71
CA GLN A 542 -29.31 -3.35 2.54
C GLN A 542 -28.80 -4.73 2.11
N ILE A 543 -29.55 -5.80 2.39
CA ILE A 543 -29.22 -7.16 1.93
C ILE A 543 -29.94 -7.44 0.61
N TYR A 544 -29.22 -7.96 -0.37
CA TYR A 544 -29.76 -8.39 -1.66
C TYR A 544 -29.55 -9.89 -1.83
N LYS A 545 -30.64 -10.61 -2.12
CA LYS A 545 -30.67 -12.06 -2.35
C LYS A 545 -31.23 -12.33 -3.73
N SER A 546 -30.57 -13.17 -4.50
CA SER A 546 -31.16 -13.81 -5.68
C SER A 546 -31.23 -15.31 -5.46
N VAL A 547 -32.32 -15.92 -5.93
CA VAL A 547 -32.55 -17.38 -5.91
C VAL A 547 -32.70 -17.96 -7.31
N ASP A 548 -32.41 -17.14 -8.33
CA ASP A 548 -32.57 -17.43 -9.75
C ASP A 548 -31.32 -17.04 -10.53
N ASN A 549 -30.15 -17.20 -9.90
CA ASN A 549 -28.83 -16.97 -10.49
C ASN A 549 -28.65 -15.51 -10.93
N GLY A 550 -29.00 -14.57 -10.08
CA GLY A 550 -28.83 -13.13 -10.29
C GLY A 550 -29.74 -12.52 -11.36
N ASN A 551 -30.80 -13.20 -11.79
CA ASN A 551 -31.77 -12.65 -12.75
C ASN A 551 -32.72 -11.67 -12.07
N GLN A 552 -33.14 -11.96 -10.83
CA GLN A 552 -33.93 -11.07 -9.99
C GLN A 552 -33.32 -10.98 -8.58
N TRP A 553 -33.39 -9.79 -7.98
CA TRP A 553 -32.84 -9.51 -6.65
C TRP A 553 -33.96 -9.08 -5.70
N ILE A 554 -34.12 -9.86 -4.62
CA ILE A 554 -34.97 -9.52 -3.48
C ILE A 554 -34.14 -8.66 -2.54
N ARG A 555 -34.65 -7.48 -2.20
CA ARG A 555 -34.05 -6.60 -1.20
C ARG A 555 -34.73 -6.81 0.15
N TYR A 556 -33.95 -7.12 1.18
CA TYR A 556 -34.40 -7.09 2.58
C TYR A 556 -33.93 -5.80 3.25
N LEU A 557 -34.85 -5.19 4.01
CA LEU A 557 -34.51 -4.08 4.87
C LEU A 557 -33.69 -4.60 6.04
N SER A 558 -32.40 -4.28 6.06
CA SER A 558 -31.56 -4.59 7.22
C SER A 558 -31.71 -3.47 8.25
N ASN A 559 -32.06 -3.83 9.50
CA ASN A 559 -32.00 -2.93 10.65
C ASN A 559 -30.54 -2.68 11.09
N THR A 560 -29.64 -2.38 10.15
CA THR A 560 -28.19 -2.14 10.39
C THR A 560 -27.88 -0.71 10.80
N ASN A 561 -28.90 0.09 11.18
CA ASN A 561 -28.74 1.50 11.54
C ASN A 561 -27.94 2.31 10.50
N GLU A 562 -28.25 2.13 9.21
CA GLU A 562 -27.57 2.76 8.07
C GLU A 562 -26.10 2.34 7.84
N SER A 563 -25.59 1.34 8.57
CA SER A 563 -24.24 0.83 8.38
C SER A 563 -24.11 0.01 7.10
N GLN A 564 -23.00 0.20 6.38
CA GLN A 564 -22.65 -0.62 5.23
C GLN A 564 -22.28 -2.04 5.68
N ILE A 565 -22.74 -3.06 4.96
CA ILE A 565 -22.37 -4.45 5.20
C ILE A 565 -21.08 -4.74 4.42
N LEU A 566 -20.06 -5.25 5.11
CA LEU A 566 -18.71 -5.42 4.57
C LEU A 566 -18.37 -6.87 4.21
N THR A 567 -18.93 -7.83 4.93
CA THR A 567 -18.72 -9.27 4.68
C THR A 567 -20.05 -10.01 4.71
N ILE A 568 -20.10 -11.12 3.96
CA ILE A 568 -21.20 -12.09 3.98
C ILE A 568 -20.56 -13.46 3.99
N GLU A 569 -21.08 -14.40 4.78
CA GLU A 569 -20.75 -15.82 4.68
C GLU A 569 -22.02 -16.66 4.73
N ILE A 570 -22.04 -17.77 3.98
CA ILE A 570 -23.20 -18.67 3.85
C ILE A 570 -22.82 -20.03 4.41
N SER A 571 -23.61 -20.57 5.33
CA SER A 571 -23.39 -21.92 5.87
C SER A 571 -23.46 -22.95 4.75
N THR A 572 -22.46 -23.84 4.67
CA THR A 572 -22.47 -24.97 3.73
C THR A 572 -23.43 -26.09 4.13
N ILE A 573 -24.04 -25.98 5.32
CA ILE A 573 -25.00 -26.96 5.86
C ILE A 573 -26.44 -26.49 5.62
N ASN A 574 -26.66 -25.18 5.76
CA ASN A 574 -27.98 -24.57 5.64
C ASN A 574 -27.88 -23.24 4.89
N ASP A 575 -28.35 -23.23 3.65
CA ASP A 575 -28.36 -22.05 2.77
C ASP A 575 -29.24 -20.88 3.26
N GLN A 576 -30.02 -21.05 4.34
CA GLN A 576 -30.71 -19.94 5.02
C GLN A 576 -29.93 -19.37 6.19
N HIS A 577 -28.88 -20.05 6.65
CA HIS A 577 -28.00 -19.56 7.69
C HIS A 577 -26.89 -18.70 7.06
N ILE A 578 -26.97 -17.40 7.29
CA ILE A 578 -25.99 -16.42 6.79
C ILE A 578 -25.46 -15.56 7.94
N LEU A 579 -24.20 -15.14 7.80
CA LEU A 579 -23.54 -14.20 8.69
C LEU A 579 -23.12 -12.95 7.91
N LEU A 580 -23.19 -11.80 8.57
CA LEU A 580 -22.90 -10.49 7.97
C LEU A 580 -22.11 -9.65 8.96
N SER A 581 -21.05 -8.98 8.53
CA SER A 581 -20.43 -7.90 9.32
C SER A 581 -20.78 -6.52 8.78
N THR A 582 -20.88 -5.54 9.67
CA THR A 582 -21.08 -4.13 9.30
C THR A 582 -19.78 -3.33 9.36
N GLY A 583 -19.76 -2.18 8.69
CA GLY A 583 -18.88 -1.08 9.06
C GLY A 583 -19.39 -0.41 10.36
N PRO A 584 -18.62 0.56 10.90
CA PRO A 584 -19.03 1.32 12.07
C PRO A 584 -20.34 2.05 11.81
N ASN A 585 -21.31 1.88 12.71
CA ASN A 585 -22.57 2.60 12.68
C ASN A 585 -22.41 4.06 13.15
N THR A 586 -23.52 4.80 13.27
CA THR A 586 -23.51 6.21 13.74
C THR A 586 -22.97 6.40 15.17
N ASN A 587 -22.91 5.33 15.97
CA ASN A 587 -22.28 5.31 17.30
C ASN A 587 -20.87 4.69 17.26
N GLU A 588 -20.26 4.58 16.08
CA GLU A 588 -18.94 3.95 15.86
C GLU A 588 -18.88 2.52 16.40
N HIS A 589 -19.91 1.71 16.16
CA HIS A 589 -19.91 0.30 16.52
C HIS A 589 -20.00 -0.60 15.29
N VAL A 590 -19.10 -1.58 15.24
CA VAL A 590 -19.12 -2.70 14.26
C VAL A 590 -19.96 -3.84 14.83
N GLU A 591 -20.81 -4.43 14.00
CA GLU A 591 -21.68 -5.54 14.40
C GLU A 591 -21.42 -6.79 13.55
N LEU A 592 -21.53 -7.94 14.20
CA LEU A 592 -21.67 -9.25 13.56
C LEU A 592 -23.12 -9.72 13.72
N LEU A 593 -23.77 -9.98 12.59
CA LEU A 593 -25.19 -10.29 12.52
C LEU A 593 -25.39 -11.70 11.92
N GLU A 594 -26.40 -12.40 12.42
CA GLU A 594 -26.76 -13.75 11.99
C GLU A 594 -28.23 -13.80 11.55
N SER A 595 -28.52 -14.63 10.56
CA SER A 595 -29.87 -14.94 10.11
C SER A 595 -30.01 -16.42 9.83
N PHE A 596 -31.14 -17.01 10.21
CA PHE A 596 -31.55 -18.39 9.86
C PHE A 596 -32.70 -18.44 8.84
N ASP A 597 -33.15 -17.28 8.33
CA ASP A 597 -34.23 -17.17 7.35
C ASP A 597 -33.76 -16.52 6.04
N GLY A 598 -32.46 -16.59 5.79
CA GLY A 598 -31.81 -16.11 4.58
C GLY A 598 -31.76 -14.59 4.47
N GLY A 599 -31.70 -13.89 5.61
CA GLY A 599 -31.51 -12.44 5.70
C GLY A 599 -32.77 -11.62 5.94
N LYS A 600 -33.93 -12.24 6.23
CA LYS A 600 -35.17 -11.49 6.51
C LYS A 600 -35.19 -10.94 7.93
N THR A 601 -34.68 -11.71 8.88
CA THR A 601 -34.46 -11.29 10.26
C THR A 601 -32.99 -11.44 10.63
N LEU A 602 -32.50 -10.49 11.44
CA LEU A 602 -31.10 -10.40 11.87
C LEU A 602 -31.03 -10.42 13.39
N ARG A 603 -30.11 -11.22 13.93
CA ARG A 603 -29.75 -11.30 15.34
C ARG A 603 -28.31 -10.81 15.50
N ASN A 604 -28.09 -9.84 16.38
CA ASN A 604 -26.73 -9.40 16.71
C ASN A 604 -26.05 -10.46 17.59
N ILE A 605 -24.87 -10.93 17.15
CA ILE A 605 -24.02 -11.93 17.81
C ILE A 605 -22.61 -11.40 18.07
N THR A 606 -22.43 -10.07 18.09
CA THR A 606 -21.14 -9.41 18.33
C THR A 606 -20.60 -9.75 19.72
N SER A 607 -21.48 -9.79 20.73
CA SER A 607 -21.17 -10.17 22.12
C SER A 607 -19.89 -9.49 22.66
N ASN A 608 -18.86 -10.25 22.99
CA ASN A 608 -17.61 -9.79 23.58
C ASN A 608 -16.46 -9.56 22.57
N LEU A 609 -16.76 -9.54 21.25
CA LEU A 609 -15.75 -9.19 20.26
C LEU A 609 -15.25 -7.75 20.48
N PRO A 610 -13.94 -7.48 20.27
CA PRO A 610 -13.44 -6.12 20.20
C PRO A 610 -14.17 -5.32 19.13
N ASN A 611 -14.38 -4.03 19.39
CA ASN A 611 -14.97 -3.11 18.40
C ASN A 611 -13.94 -2.79 17.30
N LYS A 612 -13.77 -3.71 16.37
CA LYS A 612 -12.83 -3.66 15.23
C LYS A 612 -13.58 -4.08 13.97
N TYR A 613 -13.07 -3.67 12.81
CA TYR A 613 -13.60 -4.16 11.53
C TYR A 613 -13.43 -5.68 11.46
N ILE A 614 -14.54 -6.38 11.22
CA ILE A 614 -14.56 -7.80 10.91
C ILE A 614 -14.34 -7.94 9.40
N THR A 615 -13.16 -8.44 9.03
CA THR A 615 -12.69 -8.51 7.64
C THR A 615 -13.09 -9.79 6.94
N ASP A 616 -13.26 -10.89 7.67
CA ASP A 616 -13.73 -12.16 7.12
C ASP A 616 -14.36 -13.06 8.19
N ILE A 617 -15.22 -13.97 7.75
CA ILE A 617 -16.01 -14.88 8.58
C ILE A 617 -15.95 -16.27 7.95
N ALA A 618 -15.71 -17.30 8.76
CA ALA A 618 -15.79 -18.68 8.31
C ALA A 618 -16.71 -19.51 9.22
N ILE A 619 -17.66 -20.21 8.61
CA ILE A 619 -18.56 -21.15 9.29
C ILE A 619 -17.98 -22.55 9.14
N ASN A 620 -17.89 -23.31 10.22
CA ASN A 620 -17.38 -24.67 10.17
C ASN A 620 -18.31 -25.55 9.31
N PRO A 621 -17.79 -26.23 8.28
CA PRO A 621 -18.63 -26.97 7.32
C PRO A 621 -19.25 -28.25 7.89
N LYS A 622 -18.92 -28.63 9.13
CA LYS A 622 -19.46 -29.81 9.83
C LYS A 622 -20.38 -29.46 10.99
N ASP A 623 -20.33 -28.22 11.49
CA ASP A 623 -21.18 -27.73 12.57
C ASP A 623 -21.34 -26.21 12.43
N GLU A 624 -22.51 -25.76 11.99
CA GLU A 624 -22.74 -24.34 11.70
C GLU A 624 -22.80 -23.44 12.95
N HIS A 625 -22.77 -24.01 14.16
CA HIS A 625 -22.63 -23.24 15.40
C HIS A 625 -21.18 -22.91 15.75
N ILE A 626 -20.21 -23.53 15.07
CA ILE A 626 -18.78 -23.20 15.21
C ILE A 626 -18.42 -22.17 14.14
N ILE A 627 -18.14 -20.96 14.59
CA ILE A 627 -17.88 -19.80 13.72
C ILE A 627 -16.50 -19.24 14.08
N TYR A 628 -15.73 -18.86 13.07
CA TYR A 628 -14.50 -18.10 13.22
C TYR A 628 -14.61 -16.75 12.53
N THR A 629 -13.88 -15.77 13.02
CA THR A 629 -13.76 -14.46 12.38
C THR A 629 -12.37 -13.88 12.58
N CYS A 630 -11.94 -13.04 11.64
CA CYS A 630 -10.74 -12.23 11.81
C CYS A 630 -11.03 -10.74 11.82
N LEU A 631 -10.21 -10.00 12.57
CA LEU A 631 -10.35 -8.57 12.80
C LEU A 631 -9.14 -7.82 12.24
N ALA A 632 -9.40 -6.69 11.58
CA ALA A 632 -8.37 -5.72 11.25
C ALA A 632 -7.89 -4.95 12.50
N GLY A 633 -6.96 -4.02 12.28
CA GLY A 633 -6.48 -3.12 13.33
C GLY A 633 -5.25 -3.63 14.06
N PHE A 634 -5.07 -3.12 15.28
CA PHE A 634 -3.97 -3.44 16.20
C PHE A 634 -4.46 -3.43 17.65
N GLY A 635 -3.68 -4.03 18.54
CA GLY A 635 -3.83 -3.95 20.00
C GLY A 635 -4.73 -5.03 20.60
N ASN A 636 -5.13 -6.04 19.82
CA ASN A 636 -5.97 -7.16 20.24
C ASN A 636 -5.55 -8.46 19.54
N ASP A 637 -6.03 -9.61 20.03
CA ASP A 637 -6.00 -10.83 19.23
C ASP A 637 -6.81 -10.62 17.95
N HIS A 638 -6.36 -11.16 16.82
CA HIS A 638 -7.02 -10.91 15.54
C HIS A 638 -7.93 -12.02 15.05
N VAL A 639 -7.92 -13.17 15.72
CA VAL A 639 -8.70 -14.35 15.34
C VAL A 639 -9.56 -14.75 16.52
N TYR A 640 -10.85 -14.93 16.30
CA TYR A 640 -11.80 -15.34 17.33
C TYR A 640 -12.61 -16.55 16.87
N LYS A 641 -12.98 -17.40 17.83
CA LYS A 641 -13.87 -18.56 17.63
C LYS A 641 -15.06 -18.47 18.56
N SER A 642 -16.22 -18.82 18.02
CA SER A 642 -17.40 -19.17 18.81
C SER A 642 -17.74 -20.63 18.56
N ILE A 643 -18.18 -21.34 19.60
CA ILE A 643 -18.69 -22.72 19.51
C ILE A 643 -20.19 -22.80 19.82
N ASN A 644 -20.86 -21.64 19.95
CA ASN A 644 -22.24 -21.54 20.41
C ASN A 644 -23.05 -20.51 19.61
N GLY A 645 -22.78 -20.41 18.29
CA GLY A 645 -23.51 -19.51 17.40
C GLY A 645 -23.35 -18.03 17.77
N GLY A 646 -22.12 -17.63 18.12
CA GLY A 646 -21.75 -16.24 18.42
C GLY A 646 -22.26 -15.69 19.75
N LEU A 647 -22.77 -16.53 20.67
CA LEU A 647 -23.15 -16.05 22.01
C LEU A 647 -21.92 -15.59 22.81
N ASN A 648 -20.79 -16.27 22.67
CA ASN A 648 -19.49 -15.87 23.21
C ASN A 648 -18.37 -16.16 22.21
N TRP A 649 -17.31 -15.35 22.27
CA TRP A 649 -16.13 -15.43 21.42
C TRP A 649 -14.86 -15.61 22.24
N GLU A 650 -14.07 -16.64 21.90
CA GLU A 650 -12.77 -16.91 22.47
C GLU A 650 -11.66 -16.37 21.55
N PRO A 651 -10.69 -15.60 22.07
CA PRO A 651 -9.54 -15.18 21.30
C PRO A 651 -8.60 -16.36 21.03
N LEU A 652 -8.18 -16.49 19.76
CA LEU A 652 -7.27 -17.52 19.28
C LEU A 652 -5.96 -16.92 18.73
N GLY A 653 -5.70 -15.63 18.94
CA GLY A 653 -4.56 -14.91 18.36
C GLY A 653 -3.21 -15.16 19.03
N LYS A 654 -3.13 -16.00 20.08
CA LYS A 654 -1.90 -16.16 20.88
C LYS A 654 -0.70 -16.56 20.01
N GLY A 655 0.27 -15.66 19.91
CA GLY A 655 1.51 -15.84 19.15
C GLY A 655 1.47 -15.28 17.73
N LEU A 656 0.29 -15.06 17.14
CA LEU A 656 0.15 -14.34 15.88
C LEU A 656 0.62 -12.88 16.01
N PRO A 657 1.15 -12.29 14.92
CA PRO A 657 1.59 -10.90 14.93
C PRO A 657 0.42 -9.92 15.13
N ASP A 658 0.66 -8.82 15.84
CA ASP A 658 -0.28 -7.70 15.99
C ASP A 658 -0.22 -6.78 14.75
N VAL A 659 -0.98 -7.16 13.72
CA VAL A 659 -1.13 -6.45 12.43
C VAL A 659 -2.54 -6.72 11.87
N PRO A 660 -3.06 -5.95 10.90
CA PRO A 660 -4.38 -6.21 10.32
C PRO A 660 -4.47 -7.59 9.65
N PHE A 661 -5.48 -8.38 10.04
CA PHE A 661 -5.88 -9.63 9.40
C PHE A 661 -7.03 -9.40 8.42
N HIS A 662 -7.03 -10.14 7.32
CA HIS A 662 -7.96 -9.90 6.20
C HIS A 662 -8.78 -11.11 5.80
N SER A 663 -8.29 -12.33 6.04
CA SER A 663 -8.93 -13.55 5.55
C SER A 663 -8.78 -14.72 6.52
N ILE A 664 -9.78 -15.59 6.55
CA ILE A 664 -9.81 -16.82 7.34
C ILE A 664 -10.44 -17.97 6.56
N PHE A 665 -9.80 -19.14 6.62
CA PHE A 665 -10.27 -20.33 5.90
C PHE A 665 -10.21 -21.58 6.77
N ILE A 666 -11.29 -22.36 6.80
CA ILE A 666 -11.38 -23.65 7.48
C ILE A 666 -11.23 -24.74 6.41
N ASN A 667 -10.26 -25.64 6.57
CA ASN A 667 -10.13 -26.77 5.65
C ASN A 667 -11.35 -27.70 5.77
N PRO A 668 -12.16 -27.88 4.70
CA PRO A 668 -13.38 -28.68 4.77
C PRO A 668 -13.10 -30.18 4.98
N SER A 669 -11.91 -30.66 4.58
CA SER A 669 -11.51 -32.05 4.78
C SER A 669 -11.01 -32.30 6.21
N ASN A 670 -10.45 -31.28 6.86
CA ASN A 670 -9.95 -31.35 8.23
C ASN A 670 -10.19 -30.02 8.95
N THR A 671 -11.30 -29.93 9.69
CA THR A 671 -11.75 -28.71 10.37
C THR A 671 -10.86 -28.27 11.54
N ASN A 672 -9.88 -29.09 11.94
CA ASN A 672 -8.86 -28.68 12.89
C ASN A 672 -7.82 -27.74 12.25
N GLN A 673 -7.76 -27.72 10.92
CA GLN A 673 -6.82 -26.91 10.17
C GLN A 673 -7.44 -25.60 9.72
N ILE A 674 -6.92 -24.51 10.29
CA ILE A 674 -7.38 -23.14 10.03
C ILE A 674 -6.23 -22.34 9.42
N TYR A 675 -6.51 -21.63 8.34
CA TYR A 675 -5.57 -20.71 7.70
C TYR A 675 -6.04 -19.28 7.88
N VAL A 676 -5.11 -18.35 8.10
CA VAL A 676 -5.40 -16.92 8.26
C VAL A 676 -4.38 -16.09 7.50
N GLY A 677 -4.88 -15.09 6.78
CA GLY A 677 -4.09 -14.13 6.01
C GLY A 677 -4.06 -12.76 6.66
N CYS A 678 -2.89 -12.12 6.69
CA CYS A 678 -2.71 -10.77 7.21
C CYS A 678 -1.70 -9.98 6.36
N ASP A 679 -1.33 -8.78 6.78
CA ASP A 679 -0.34 -7.94 6.09
C ASP A 679 1.08 -8.55 5.99
N LEU A 680 1.38 -9.57 6.79
CA LEU A 680 2.70 -10.19 6.88
C LEU A 680 2.76 -11.60 6.27
N GLY A 681 1.65 -12.10 5.72
CA GLY A 681 1.57 -13.38 5.02
C GLY A 681 0.48 -14.31 5.55
N LEU A 682 0.75 -15.61 5.48
CA LEU A 682 -0.18 -16.70 5.76
C LEU A 682 0.27 -17.51 6.98
N PHE A 683 -0.66 -17.77 7.89
CA PHE A 683 -0.44 -18.61 9.06
C PHE A 683 -1.43 -19.76 9.05
N VAL A 684 -1.04 -20.86 9.69
CA VAL A 684 -1.88 -22.05 9.82
C VAL A 684 -1.85 -22.59 11.24
N SER A 685 -3.00 -23.06 11.70
CA SER A 685 -3.15 -23.88 12.90
C SER A 685 -3.58 -25.29 12.51
N PHE A 686 -3.22 -26.27 13.33
CA PHE A 686 -3.61 -27.69 13.18
C PHE A 686 -4.47 -28.19 14.35
N ASP A 687 -4.80 -27.29 15.26
CA ASP A 687 -5.46 -27.53 16.54
C ASP A 687 -6.50 -26.42 16.82
N GLU A 688 -7.28 -26.10 15.78
CA GLU A 688 -8.44 -25.21 15.85
C GLU A 688 -8.11 -23.79 16.35
N GLY A 689 -6.91 -23.30 16.03
CA GLY A 689 -6.41 -21.96 16.36
C GLY A 689 -5.72 -21.85 17.72
N THR A 690 -5.53 -22.95 18.47
CA THR A 690 -4.82 -22.89 19.77
C THR A 690 -3.31 -22.69 19.62
N LYS A 691 -2.71 -23.13 18.51
CA LYS A 691 -1.31 -22.88 18.15
C LYS A 691 -1.15 -22.58 16.65
N TRP A 692 -0.26 -21.63 16.36
CA TRP A 692 0.00 -21.15 15.00
C TRP A 692 1.42 -21.45 14.51
N TYR A 693 1.52 -21.58 13.19
CA TYR A 693 2.75 -21.80 12.44
C TYR A 693 2.80 -20.83 11.26
N THR A 694 3.99 -20.30 10.96
CA THR A 694 4.19 -19.49 9.76
C THR A 694 4.18 -20.39 8.54
N TYR A 695 3.30 -20.09 7.59
CA TYR A 695 3.21 -20.76 6.29
C TYR A 695 3.51 -19.79 5.13
N ASN A 696 4.28 -18.74 5.42
CA ASN A 696 4.61 -17.71 4.44
C ASN A 696 5.38 -18.24 3.23
N MET A 697 5.20 -17.52 2.12
CA MET A 697 6.04 -17.62 0.95
C MET A 697 7.50 -17.32 1.29
N HIS A 698 8.41 -18.18 0.87
CA HIS A 698 9.84 -18.05 1.17
C HIS A 698 10.49 -16.87 0.45
N ASP A 699 9.94 -16.45 -0.68
CA ASP A 699 10.54 -15.45 -1.56
C ASP A 699 10.21 -14.00 -1.18
N TYR A 700 9.27 -13.78 -0.24
CA TYR A 700 8.83 -12.44 0.17
C TYR A 700 9.09 -12.18 1.65
N ASP A 701 9.31 -10.92 2.03
CA ASP A 701 9.48 -10.53 3.44
C ASP A 701 8.13 -10.28 4.12
N ALA A 702 7.22 -9.58 3.44
CA ALA A 702 5.85 -9.32 3.86
C ALA A 702 4.94 -9.35 2.63
N VAL A 703 3.75 -9.93 2.78
CA VAL A 703 2.72 -9.97 1.73
C VAL A 703 1.35 -9.84 2.37
N GLN A 704 0.54 -8.94 1.84
CA GLN A 704 -0.85 -8.79 2.26
C GLN A 704 -1.72 -9.88 1.61
N VAL A 705 -2.25 -10.79 2.42
CA VAL A 705 -3.10 -11.89 1.97
C VAL A 705 -4.57 -11.53 2.20
N TYR A 706 -5.25 -11.12 1.14
CA TYR A 706 -6.61 -10.54 1.22
C TYR A 706 -7.72 -11.57 1.12
N ASP A 707 -7.51 -12.68 0.40
CA ASP A 707 -8.57 -13.68 0.21
C ASP A 707 -8.00 -15.10 0.08
N LEU A 708 -8.76 -16.06 0.61
CA LEU A 708 -8.42 -17.48 0.72
C LEU A 708 -9.59 -18.33 0.23
N VAL A 709 -9.37 -19.09 -0.84
CA VAL A 709 -10.44 -19.77 -1.57
C VAL A 709 -10.13 -21.25 -1.77
N TYR A 710 -11.12 -22.11 -1.56
CA TYR A 710 -10.95 -23.54 -1.81
C TYR A 710 -10.94 -23.88 -3.31
N ILE A 711 -9.92 -24.62 -3.75
CA ILE A 711 -9.82 -25.15 -5.12
C ILE A 711 -10.29 -26.60 -5.10
N ALA A 712 -11.61 -26.79 -5.23
CA ALA A 712 -12.24 -28.10 -5.07
C ALA A 712 -11.66 -29.22 -5.96
N PRO A 713 -11.38 -29.00 -7.27
CA PRO A 713 -10.85 -30.06 -8.13
C PRO A 713 -9.42 -30.51 -7.80
N GLU A 714 -8.66 -29.72 -7.04
CA GLU A 714 -7.28 -30.05 -6.66
C GLU A 714 -7.12 -30.35 -5.17
N HIS A 715 -8.15 -30.11 -4.35
CA HIS A 715 -8.05 -30.13 -2.89
C HIS A 715 -6.92 -29.22 -2.36
N ARG A 716 -6.84 -28.01 -2.91
CA ARG A 716 -5.80 -27.00 -2.61
C ARG A 716 -6.43 -25.69 -2.14
N LEU A 717 -5.60 -24.82 -1.56
CA LEU A 717 -5.96 -23.47 -1.18
C LEU A 717 -5.46 -22.49 -2.24
N GLY A 718 -6.37 -21.69 -2.78
CA GLY A 718 -6.09 -20.52 -3.61
C GLY A 718 -5.91 -19.29 -2.73
N ILE A 719 -4.95 -18.45 -3.08
CA ILE A 719 -4.54 -17.29 -2.29
C ILE A 719 -4.48 -16.09 -3.22
N PHE A 720 -5.20 -15.03 -2.88
CA PHE A 720 -5.17 -13.76 -3.59
C PHE A 720 -4.51 -12.71 -2.71
N THR A 721 -3.48 -12.06 -3.26
CA THR A 721 -2.65 -11.11 -2.51
C THR A 721 -2.78 -9.70 -3.07
N HIS A 722 -2.55 -8.72 -2.20
CA HIS A 722 -2.57 -7.32 -2.57
C HIS A 722 -1.15 -6.83 -2.87
N GLY A 723 -0.62 -7.14 -4.06
CA GLY A 723 0.70 -6.70 -4.52
C GLY A 723 1.66 -7.82 -4.94
N HIS A 724 1.25 -9.09 -4.88
CA HIS A 724 2.07 -10.23 -5.28
C HIS A 724 1.33 -11.25 -6.18
N GLY A 725 0.17 -10.86 -6.73
CA GLY A 725 -0.68 -11.72 -7.56
C GLY A 725 -1.40 -12.82 -6.78
N ALA A 726 -1.60 -13.96 -7.43
CA ALA A 726 -2.35 -15.10 -6.90
C ALA A 726 -1.51 -16.39 -6.92
N PHE A 727 -1.83 -17.29 -5.99
CA PHE A 727 -1.11 -18.54 -5.76
C PHE A 727 -2.06 -19.71 -5.52
N LYS A 728 -1.56 -20.92 -5.75
CA LYS A 728 -2.14 -22.17 -5.26
C LYS A 728 -1.16 -22.83 -4.28
N VAL A 729 -1.67 -23.38 -3.20
CA VAL A 729 -0.87 -24.09 -2.20
C VAL A 729 -1.54 -25.38 -1.77
N ASP A 730 -0.75 -26.40 -1.44
CA ASP A 730 -1.30 -27.64 -0.89
C ASP A 730 -1.70 -27.44 0.58
N PHE A 731 -2.72 -28.20 1.01
CA PHE A 731 -2.98 -28.35 2.44
C PHE A 731 -1.87 -29.15 3.10
N ILE A 732 -1.54 -28.76 4.33
CA ILE A 732 -0.50 -29.44 5.08
C ILE A 732 -1.11 -30.60 5.85
N ASN A 733 -0.72 -31.83 5.52
CA ASN A 733 -1.37 -33.02 6.09
C ASN A 733 -1.00 -33.33 7.56
N ASN A 734 0.16 -32.85 8.04
CA ASN A 734 0.59 -33.05 9.42
C ASN A 734 1.29 -31.80 9.96
N PRO A 735 1.09 -31.43 11.25
CA PRO A 735 1.91 -30.40 11.87
C PRO A 735 3.39 -30.81 11.79
N PRO A 736 4.32 -29.87 11.59
CA PRO A 736 5.74 -30.17 11.67
C PRO A 736 6.02 -30.83 13.01
N THR A 737 6.54 -32.07 13.02
CA THR A 737 7.15 -32.61 14.23
C THR A 737 8.29 -31.65 14.56
N GLN A 738 8.26 -31.04 15.76
CA GLN A 738 9.37 -30.27 16.27
C GLN A 738 10.58 -31.22 16.33
N THR A 739 11.35 -31.30 15.26
CA THR A 739 12.74 -31.66 15.37
C THR A 739 13.34 -30.47 16.10
N HIS A 740 13.54 -30.63 17.42
CA HIS A 740 14.52 -29.85 18.17
C HIS A 740 15.92 -30.12 17.62
N THR A 741 16.15 -29.88 16.33
CA THR A 741 17.36 -29.17 15.95
C THR A 741 17.12 -27.75 16.38
N LEU A 742 17.36 -27.50 17.68
CA LEU A 742 17.95 -26.22 18.07
C LEU A 742 19.03 -25.97 17.00
N PRO A 743 18.99 -24.85 16.25
CA PRO A 743 20.16 -24.48 15.47
C PRO A 743 21.32 -24.60 16.45
N LYS A 744 22.34 -25.41 16.09
CA LYS A 744 23.58 -25.58 16.88
C LYS A 744 23.87 -24.25 17.53
N GLN A 745 23.69 -24.19 18.85
CA GLN A 745 23.58 -22.99 19.67
C GLN A 745 24.49 -21.87 19.14
N SER A 746 24.01 -21.08 18.19
CA SER A 746 24.56 -19.75 17.94
C SER A 746 23.98 -18.98 19.09
N LYS A 747 24.73 -18.93 20.20
CA LYS A 747 24.35 -18.24 21.43
C LYS A 747 23.60 -16.97 21.04
N LEU A 748 22.30 -16.92 21.36
CA LEU A 748 21.46 -15.76 21.17
C LEU A 748 22.23 -14.56 21.75
N ILE A 749 22.69 -13.67 20.90
CA ILE A 749 23.17 -12.36 21.34
C ILE A 749 21.93 -11.49 21.39
N GLN A 750 21.29 -11.38 22.55
CA GLN A 750 20.30 -10.32 22.76
C GLN A 750 21.04 -8.98 22.75
N LEU A 751 20.64 -8.09 21.85
CA LEU A 751 21.20 -6.75 21.70
C LEU A 751 20.37 -5.76 22.54
N PHE A 752 21.04 -5.03 23.43
CA PHE A 752 20.43 -3.94 24.18
C PHE A 752 21.17 -2.64 23.92
N LEU A 753 20.43 -1.59 23.58
CA LEU A 753 20.88 -0.19 23.58
C LEU A 753 20.66 0.37 24.99
N PHE A 754 21.71 0.83 25.68
CA PHE A 754 21.60 1.44 27.01
C PHE A 754 21.87 2.92 26.95
N ASP A 755 20.94 3.74 27.42
CA ASP A 755 21.21 5.07 27.95
C ASP A 755 21.50 4.96 29.46
N CYS A 756 22.67 5.44 29.88
CA CYS A 756 23.14 5.36 31.26
C CYS A 756 22.23 6.08 32.27
N ALA A 757 21.30 6.93 31.81
CA ALA A 757 20.52 7.83 32.64
C ALA A 757 19.24 7.23 33.27
N THR A 758 18.62 6.17 32.74
CA THR A 758 17.18 5.93 33.03
C THR A 758 16.71 4.50 33.34
N ASN A 759 17.50 3.43 33.19
CA ASN A 759 16.98 2.05 33.31
C ASN A 759 17.61 1.23 34.46
N LYS A 760 16.78 0.79 35.43
CA LYS A 760 17.23 0.07 36.65
C LYS A 760 16.89 -1.42 36.73
N THR A 761 16.04 -1.98 35.86
CA THR A 761 15.53 -3.35 36.02
C THR A 761 15.43 -4.08 34.69
N PHE A 762 16.40 -4.95 34.38
CA PHE A 762 16.32 -5.84 33.22
C PHE A 762 16.90 -7.25 33.47
N LEU A 763 17.98 -7.36 34.24
CA LEU A 763 18.48 -8.67 34.66
C LEU A 763 17.76 -9.07 35.95
N ASN A 764 16.66 -9.82 35.83
CA ASN A 764 15.97 -10.36 37.01
C ASN A 764 16.76 -11.53 37.60
N GLY A 765 17.36 -11.33 38.78
CA GLY A 765 17.80 -12.40 39.69
C GLY A 765 19.30 -12.43 40.04
N ASN A 766 19.66 -13.32 40.97
CA ASN A 766 21.01 -13.44 41.55
C ASN A 766 22.05 -14.13 40.64
N GLN A 767 21.90 -14.09 39.31
CA GLN A 767 22.80 -14.81 38.40
C GLN A 767 24.20 -14.20 38.41
N LYS A 768 25.21 -15.03 38.70
CA LYS A 768 26.63 -14.66 38.59
C LYS A 768 27.08 -14.81 37.14
N GLY A 769 27.86 -13.85 36.66
CA GLY A 769 28.39 -13.87 35.31
C GLY A 769 29.67 -13.06 35.18
N ILE A 770 30.14 -13.00 33.94
CA ILE A 770 31.36 -12.32 33.55
C ILE A 770 30.97 -11.20 32.58
N LEU A 771 31.31 -9.96 32.93
CA LEU A 771 31.19 -8.80 32.05
C LEU A 771 32.55 -8.56 31.37
N PHE A 772 32.60 -8.42 30.05
CA PHE A 772 33.84 -8.08 29.35
C PHE A 772 33.60 -7.13 28.18
N ASN A 773 34.61 -6.37 27.78
CA ASN A 773 34.54 -5.50 26.59
C ASN A 773 35.28 -6.09 25.39
N LEU A 774 35.18 -5.42 24.23
CA LEU A 774 35.88 -5.82 23.01
C LEU A 774 37.41 -5.79 23.11
N HIS A 775 37.97 -5.14 24.14
CA HIS A 775 39.40 -5.11 24.41
C HIS A 775 39.86 -6.25 25.34
N GLY A 776 38.97 -7.19 25.67
CA GLY A 776 39.28 -8.35 26.50
C GLY A 776 39.41 -8.06 27.99
N GLN A 777 38.98 -6.89 28.46
CA GLN A 777 38.95 -6.59 29.90
C GLN A 777 37.78 -7.33 30.54
N VAL A 778 38.04 -8.07 31.60
CA VAL A 778 37.08 -8.98 32.25
C VAL A 778 36.75 -8.50 33.67
N PHE A 779 35.47 -8.51 34.03
CA PHE A 779 34.94 -8.12 35.33
C PHE A 779 33.95 -9.18 35.83
N ASN A 780 34.11 -9.62 37.08
CA ASN A 780 33.09 -10.44 37.73
C ASN A 780 31.90 -9.56 38.10
N ALA A 781 30.69 -9.97 37.70
CA ALA A 781 29.48 -9.21 37.98
C ALA A 781 28.32 -10.17 38.28
N ASN A 782 27.44 -9.75 39.17
CA ASN A 782 26.11 -10.32 39.28
C ASN A 782 25.15 -9.49 38.42
N ALA A 783 24.09 -10.10 37.94
CA ALA A 783 23.01 -9.45 37.19
C ALA A 783 22.58 -8.10 37.80
N ASP A 784 22.35 -8.06 39.11
CA ASP A 784 21.93 -6.84 39.85
C ASP A 784 23.03 -5.76 39.99
N THR A 785 24.28 -6.10 39.65
CA THR A 785 25.46 -5.22 39.80
C THR A 785 26.06 -4.76 38.48
N VAL A 786 25.71 -5.40 37.34
CA VAL A 786 26.20 -5.05 36.00
C VAL A 786 25.95 -3.57 35.68
N TYR A 787 24.76 -3.08 36.03
CA TYR A 787 24.40 -1.68 35.86
C TYR A 787 25.35 -0.72 36.60
N LYS A 788 25.57 -0.95 37.90
CA LYS A 788 26.48 -0.13 38.73
C LYS A 788 27.92 -0.18 38.22
N LEU A 789 28.34 -1.32 37.66
CA LEU A 789 29.65 -1.49 37.06
C LEU A 789 29.80 -0.62 35.82
N LEU A 790 28.82 -0.63 34.91
CA LEU A 790 28.88 0.10 33.63
C LEU A 790 28.84 1.63 33.78
N LEU A 791 28.21 2.16 34.84
CA LEU A 791 28.22 3.61 35.15
C LEU A 791 29.64 4.20 35.24
N ASN A 792 30.62 3.39 35.63
CA ASN A 792 32.01 3.80 35.80
C ASN A 792 32.93 3.29 34.68
N LYS A 793 32.38 2.91 33.53
CA LYS A 793 33.16 2.36 32.40
C LYS A 793 33.03 3.23 31.15
N PRO A 794 34.07 3.23 30.27
CA PRO A 794 33.99 3.93 29.00
C PRO A 794 32.79 3.50 28.17
N LYS A 795 32.27 4.43 27.37
CA LYS A 795 31.28 4.15 26.33
C LYS A 795 31.82 3.08 25.38
N GLY A 796 30.98 2.13 24.99
CA GLY A 796 31.40 1.02 24.14
C GLY A 796 30.57 -0.24 24.32
N ILE A 797 30.99 -1.30 23.63
CA ILE A 797 30.29 -2.59 23.64
C ILE A 797 30.87 -3.49 24.74
N TYR A 798 29.97 -3.98 25.58
CA TYR A 798 30.22 -4.96 26.62
C TYR A 798 29.39 -6.22 26.38
N TYR A 799 29.86 -7.33 26.93
CA TYR A 799 29.18 -8.61 26.93
C TYR A 799 29.07 -9.09 28.36
N PHE A 800 27.86 -9.42 28.80
CA PHE A 800 27.63 -10.09 30.09
C PHE A 800 27.26 -11.55 29.82
N VAL A 801 28.03 -12.48 30.36
CA VAL A 801 27.86 -13.92 30.13
C VAL A 801 27.61 -14.60 31.47
N THR A 802 26.45 -15.23 31.63
CA THR A 802 26.13 -16.11 32.74
C THR A 802 26.32 -17.57 32.31
N THR A 803 26.10 -18.52 33.23
CA THR A 803 26.13 -19.96 32.91
C THR A 803 25.06 -20.37 31.89
N THR A 804 24.00 -19.57 31.73
CA THR A 804 22.83 -19.90 30.90
C THR A 804 22.57 -18.91 29.77
N HIS A 805 23.12 -17.70 29.82
CA HIS A 805 22.81 -16.62 28.86
C HIS A 805 24.04 -15.78 28.48
N GLN A 806 23.99 -15.15 27.30
CA GLN A 806 24.95 -14.13 26.86
C GLN A 806 24.20 -12.89 26.38
N TYR A 807 24.56 -11.73 26.92
CA TYR A 807 23.96 -10.44 26.64
C TYR A 807 24.99 -9.53 25.98
N LYS A 808 24.62 -8.82 24.90
CA LYS A 808 25.43 -7.71 24.35
C LYS A 808 24.83 -6.38 24.79
N ILE A 809 25.66 -5.58 25.44
CA ILE A 809 25.31 -4.35 26.12
C ILE A 809 26.06 -3.21 25.44
N ILE A 810 25.35 -2.24 24.88
CA ILE A 810 25.94 -1.02 24.33
C ILE A 810 25.85 0.08 25.39
N ASN A 811 26.97 0.42 26.03
CA ASN A 811 27.09 1.51 27.00
C ASN A 811 27.28 2.84 26.25
N ILE A 812 26.24 3.69 26.14
CA ILE A 812 26.30 4.93 25.34
C ILE A 812 26.70 6.18 26.11
#